data_AF-F2NS49-F1
#
_entry.id   AF-F2NS49-F1
#
_cell.length_a   1.000
_cell.length_b   1.000
_cell.length_c   1.000
_cell.angle_alpha   90.00
_cell.angle_beta   90.00
_cell.angle_gamma   90.00
#
_symmetry.space_group_name_H-M   'P 1'
#
loop_
_entity.id
_entity.type
_entity.pdbx_description
1 polymer ?
#
loop_
_entity_poly.entity_id
_entity_poly.type
_entity_poly.pdbx_seq_one_letter_code
_entity_poly.pdbx_strand_id
1 'polypeptide(L)'
;MLKIIPSSKIDNLKKINPDFIKGKRNPTSEEIAILEKNGNSSSDSEWKNFFVSSEYGKFNPSQIRQSDFSGTVIIGELFDSEISFHDLKLRTGIYSSNLKNVCIGDNCAVQNVRYLENYKIGSRVILFNIMEMSCTEHSKFGEGLLKEGEPESNRIWIGVGNENNRRAVLPFTDMIPADAFLWSRFREDKELMQRFVELTEFGKSKELGTYGIVEDDVVIKNSTLLKDVKICSCAYIKGALKLKNITILSSEDEPSQIGEGVEMVNGIMGFGSHVFYQAIAVRFVIGRNCHLKYGARLLNSVLGDNSTVSCCELLNNLIFPFHEQHHNSSFLIASTVMGQSNIASAATIGSNHNSRSPDCEMIAGRGFWPGLCSDFKFDSKFASFVLASKGSYVNELNITYPFSLVAPSYEDCTVHIIPAYWFLHNMFAIVRNKYKFQARDKRFIKVQHIETNPLAPDTVQEIIFSVNRLVELTSRYLKLPSDDCRKMTKENSYPELLEKFRELAKSAKDSASLLQIAKDYLHQNPDSKFLLTDDRCQKKFGAIIYKPAQGYKEYRRVLKYFAAESLMEYVLKNNRESLCQTDFSEIEKIPLYTKWYNVGGQLIPEEKVEGLFEKIKSHCINNWQQVHAYYDDCQKNYTEYKARYSVYIIEFLYSKKITEFNAGDFENILQDVAFVAMNMLESSISIREKDFTDYFRSITFRNEEEKNAVLGTLRDDEFLKKLKESTEDFINSLNKLFVLMH
;
A
#
# COMPACT_ATOMS: atom_id res chain seq x y z
N MET A 1 -9.87 -28.04 32.46
CA MET A 1 -9.81 -28.37 33.91
C MET A 1 -9.07 -27.27 34.63
N LEU A 2 -9.61 -26.78 35.74
CA LEU A 2 -8.90 -25.87 36.64
C LEU A 2 -7.90 -26.71 37.47
N LYS A 3 -6.68 -26.21 37.67
CA LYS A 3 -5.66 -26.84 38.52
C LYS A 3 -5.46 -26.00 39.76
N ILE A 4 -5.63 -26.60 40.94
CA ILE A 4 -5.23 -26.00 42.21
C ILE A 4 -3.76 -26.36 42.42
N ILE A 5 -2.88 -25.36 42.47
CA ILE A 5 -1.45 -25.55 42.73
C ILE A 5 -1.21 -25.18 44.20
N PRO A 6 -0.76 -26.12 45.06
CA PRO A 6 -0.39 -25.80 46.44
C PRO A 6 0.70 -24.73 46.48
N SER A 7 0.64 -23.81 47.45
CA SER A 7 1.62 -22.72 47.62
C SER A 7 3.07 -23.22 47.70
N SER A 8 3.30 -24.43 48.22
CA SER A 8 4.62 -25.08 48.28
C SER A 8 5.17 -25.56 46.93
N LYS A 9 4.36 -25.57 45.88
CA LYS A 9 4.72 -25.98 44.51
C LYS A 9 4.65 -24.82 43.50
N ILE A 10 4.33 -23.60 43.96
CA ILE A 10 4.40 -22.42 43.10
C ILE A 10 5.89 -22.06 43.01
N ASP A 11 6.49 -22.41 41.87
CA ASP A 11 7.87 -22.04 41.57
C ASP A 11 7.91 -20.51 41.38
N ASN A 12 8.29 -19.79 42.43
CA ASN A 12 8.09 -18.35 42.51
C ASN A 12 9.16 -17.57 41.73
N LEU A 13 10.32 -18.15 41.46
CA LEU A 13 11.46 -17.42 40.91
C LEU A 13 11.80 -17.94 39.52
N LYS A 14 11.39 -17.20 38.49
CA LYS A 14 11.96 -17.39 37.15
C LYS A 14 13.45 -17.08 37.19
N LYS A 15 14.24 -17.78 36.37
CA LYS A 15 15.63 -17.37 36.09
C LYS A 15 15.62 -15.92 35.58
N ILE A 16 16.16 -15.02 36.39
CA ILE A 16 16.23 -13.59 36.09
C ILE A 16 17.41 -13.41 35.15
N ASN A 17 17.23 -12.67 34.05
CA ASN A 17 18.38 -12.23 33.27
C ASN A 17 19.27 -11.35 34.19
N PRO A 18 20.54 -11.73 34.45
CA PRO A 18 21.42 -10.97 35.34
C PRO A 18 21.53 -9.48 34.99
N ASP A 19 21.37 -9.15 33.71
CA ASP A 19 21.39 -7.76 33.22
C ASP A 19 20.28 -6.90 33.85
N PHE A 20 19.13 -7.49 34.21
CA PHE A 20 18.04 -6.75 34.84
C PHE A 20 18.31 -6.39 36.31
N ILE A 21 19.20 -7.12 36.99
CA ILE A 21 19.56 -6.87 38.39
C ILE A 21 20.83 -6.01 38.49
N LYS A 22 21.52 -5.76 37.39
CA LYS A 22 22.72 -4.91 37.38
C LYS A 22 22.38 -3.51 37.89
N GLY A 23 23.09 -3.03 38.90
CA GLY A 23 22.81 -1.74 39.55
C GLY A 23 21.55 -1.74 40.42
N LYS A 24 21.09 -2.92 40.84
CA LYS A 24 19.95 -3.09 41.75
C LYS A 24 20.37 -3.76 43.05
N ARG A 25 19.60 -3.50 44.10
CA ARG A 25 19.73 -4.11 45.44
C ARG A 25 18.37 -4.48 45.97
N ASN A 26 18.33 -5.31 47.01
CA ASN A 26 17.10 -5.49 47.80
C ASN A 26 16.81 -4.23 48.63
N PRO A 27 15.54 -3.98 48.99
CA PRO A 27 15.18 -2.87 49.87
C PRO A 27 15.79 -3.05 51.26
N THR A 28 16.15 -1.94 51.90
CA THR A 28 16.61 -1.90 53.30
C THR A 28 15.44 -2.17 54.25
N SER A 29 15.74 -2.50 55.51
CA SER A 29 14.70 -2.72 56.53
C SER A 29 13.79 -1.50 56.74
N GLU A 30 14.32 -0.28 56.61
CA GLU A 30 13.53 0.95 56.69
C GLU A 30 12.58 1.11 55.50
N GLU A 31 13.06 0.81 54.28
CA GLU A 31 12.24 0.85 53.06
C GLU A 31 11.13 -0.21 53.10
N ILE A 32 11.44 -1.42 53.58
CA ILE A 32 10.46 -2.51 53.78
C ILE A 32 9.36 -2.07 54.75
N ALA A 33 9.72 -1.48 55.89
CA ALA A 33 8.73 -1.01 56.88
C ALA A 33 7.79 0.06 56.29
N ILE A 34 8.29 0.94 55.42
CA ILE A 34 7.46 1.94 54.71
C ILE A 34 6.53 1.23 53.71
N LEU A 35 7.04 0.26 52.94
CA LEU A 35 6.25 -0.50 51.97
C LEU A 35 5.10 -1.25 52.66
N GLU A 36 5.38 -1.95 53.77
CA GLU A 36 4.36 -2.68 54.54
C GLU A 36 3.34 -1.73 55.16
N LYS A 37 3.78 -0.61 55.75
CA LYS A 37 2.89 0.42 56.30
C LYS A 37 1.95 1.02 55.25
N ASN A 38 2.42 1.12 54.00
CA ASN A 38 1.62 1.59 52.87
C ASN A 38 0.64 0.54 52.33
N GLY A 39 0.53 -0.63 52.99
CA GLY A 39 -0.38 -1.70 52.63
C GLY A 39 0.10 -2.54 51.45
N ASN A 40 1.39 -2.55 51.15
CA ASN A 40 1.94 -3.42 50.11
C ASN A 40 2.26 -4.81 50.68
N SER A 41 2.23 -5.82 49.82
CA SER A 41 2.60 -7.19 50.18
C SER A 41 3.55 -7.81 49.16
N SER A 42 4.38 -8.76 49.59
CA SER A 42 5.24 -9.57 48.72
C SER A 42 5.00 -11.06 48.96
N SER A 43 5.08 -11.87 47.91
CA SER A 43 5.03 -13.33 48.00
C SER A 43 6.23 -13.92 48.76
N ASP A 44 7.31 -13.16 48.88
CA ASP A 44 8.48 -13.48 49.70
C ASP A 44 8.48 -12.55 50.91
N SER A 45 8.28 -13.11 52.10
CA SER A 45 8.24 -12.37 53.37
C SER A 45 9.57 -11.67 53.70
N GLU A 46 10.68 -12.11 53.11
CA GLU A 46 11.99 -11.46 53.28
C GLU A 46 12.28 -10.40 52.20
N TRP A 47 11.33 -10.16 51.27
CA TRP A 47 11.47 -9.21 50.16
C TRP A 47 12.70 -9.44 49.25
N LYS A 48 13.28 -10.65 49.24
CA LYS A 48 14.46 -10.97 48.42
C LYS A 48 14.16 -11.00 46.93
N ASN A 49 12.89 -11.16 46.57
CA ASN A 49 12.36 -11.12 45.22
C ASN A 49 12.14 -9.69 44.67
N PHE A 50 12.30 -8.66 45.50
CA PHE A 50 12.05 -7.27 45.16
C PHE A 50 13.36 -6.49 45.07
N PHE A 51 13.59 -5.82 43.94
CA PHE A 51 14.84 -5.13 43.64
C PHE A 51 14.58 -3.67 43.29
N VAL A 52 15.42 -2.78 43.81
CA VAL A 52 15.36 -1.32 43.65
C VAL A 52 16.73 -0.78 43.27
N SER A 53 16.82 0.49 42.86
CA SER A 53 18.10 1.12 42.53
C SER A 53 19.14 0.97 43.65
N SER A 54 20.38 0.58 43.31
CA SER A 54 21.49 0.54 44.27
C SER A 54 22.01 1.92 44.63
N GLU A 55 21.69 2.94 43.84
CA GLU A 55 22.12 4.31 44.09
C GLU A 55 21.33 4.94 45.24
N TYR A 56 22.04 5.58 46.16
CA TYR A 56 21.46 6.20 47.34
C TYR A 56 20.52 7.36 46.96
N GLY A 57 19.35 7.42 47.58
CA GLY A 57 18.35 8.49 47.36
C GLY A 57 17.54 8.36 46.07
N LYS A 58 17.78 7.33 45.24
CA LYS A 58 17.08 7.12 43.96
C LYS A 58 15.85 6.22 44.03
N PHE A 59 15.46 5.78 45.23
CA PHE A 59 14.25 5.00 45.45
C PHE A 59 13.45 5.58 46.60
N ASN A 60 12.23 6.04 46.32
CA ASN A 60 11.29 6.53 47.32
C ASN A 60 10.16 5.51 47.55
N PRO A 61 10.20 4.71 48.64
CA PRO A 61 9.16 3.71 48.94
C PRO A 61 7.78 4.33 49.23
N SER A 62 7.69 5.63 49.52
CA SER A 62 6.42 6.32 49.80
C SER A 62 5.51 6.45 48.57
N GLN A 63 6.07 6.24 47.38
CA GLN A 63 5.37 6.23 46.09
C GLN A 63 4.79 4.86 45.73
N ILE A 64 4.88 3.88 46.62
CA ILE A 64 4.35 2.54 46.40
C ILE A 64 3.31 2.25 47.48
N ARG A 65 2.05 1.99 47.09
CA ARG A 65 0.92 1.83 48.02
C ARG A 65 -0.06 0.75 47.56
N GLN A 66 -0.61 0.01 48.54
CA GLN A 66 -1.69 -0.97 48.34
C GLN A 66 -1.45 -1.94 47.17
N SER A 67 -0.22 -2.38 46.95
CA SER A 67 0.16 -3.20 45.80
C SER A 67 0.73 -4.55 46.23
N ASP A 68 0.52 -5.57 45.39
CA ASP A 68 0.95 -6.94 45.65
C ASP A 68 2.04 -7.34 44.66
N PHE A 69 3.14 -7.88 45.18
CA PHE A 69 4.31 -8.28 44.40
C PHE A 69 4.52 -9.78 44.48
N SER A 70 4.70 -10.44 43.33
CA SER A 70 4.97 -11.87 43.29
C SER A 70 6.04 -12.24 42.28
N GLY A 71 6.79 -13.30 42.58
CA GLY A 71 8.01 -13.63 41.84
C GLY A 71 8.97 -12.44 41.78
N THR A 72 9.75 -12.31 40.70
CA THR A 72 10.78 -11.27 40.63
C THR A 72 10.19 -9.92 40.24
N VAL A 73 10.34 -8.90 41.08
CA VAL A 73 9.93 -7.53 40.77
C VAL A 73 11.12 -6.59 40.87
N ILE A 74 11.38 -5.85 39.79
CA ILE A 74 12.51 -4.92 39.69
C ILE A 74 11.96 -3.54 39.37
N ILE A 75 12.37 -2.54 40.15
CA ILE A 75 11.95 -1.14 39.98
C ILE A 75 13.18 -0.26 39.67
N GLY A 76 12.97 0.64 38.72
CA GLY A 76 13.85 1.74 38.34
C GLY A 76 14.13 2.74 39.46
N GLU A 77 14.65 3.88 39.05
CA GLU A 77 14.63 5.09 39.87
C GLU A 77 13.19 5.54 40.09
N LEU A 78 12.88 5.96 41.31
CA LEU A 78 11.53 6.37 41.68
C LEU A 78 11.56 7.59 42.59
N PHE A 79 11.16 8.73 42.05
CA PHE A 79 11.05 10.00 42.76
C PHE A 79 9.58 10.36 43.05
N ASP A 80 9.36 11.28 44.00
CA ASP A 80 8.05 11.92 44.18
C ASP A 80 7.86 12.97 43.09
N SER A 81 7.26 12.55 41.99
CA SER A 81 7.05 13.39 40.82
C SER A 81 5.70 13.12 40.18
N GLU A 82 5.29 14.00 39.28
CA GLU A 82 4.10 13.82 38.47
C GLU A 82 4.52 13.63 37.02
N ILE A 83 3.92 12.64 36.35
CA ILE A 83 4.04 12.44 34.92
C ILE A 83 2.71 12.81 34.27
N SER A 84 2.80 13.53 33.15
CA SER A 84 1.63 14.04 32.44
C SER A 84 1.66 13.68 30.96
N PHE A 85 0.51 13.29 30.43
CA PHE A 85 0.29 13.12 29.00
C PHE A 85 -1.08 13.70 28.62
N HIS A 86 -1.08 14.72 27.78
CA HIS A 86 -2.25 15.58 27.54
C HIS A 86 -2.82 16.07 28.90
N ASP A 87 -4.13 15.94 29.12
CA ASP A 87 -4.80 16.35 30.37
C ASP A 87 -4.66 15.31 31.51
N LEU A 88 -4.07 14.13 31.25
CA LEU A 88 -3.87 13.11 32.27
C LEU A 88 -2.61 13.43 33.07
N LYS A 89 -2.77 13.58 34.38
CA LYS A 89 -1.71 13.84 35.35
C LYS A 89 -1.75 12.78 36.44
N LEU A 90 -0.65 12.06 36.61
CA LEU A 90 -0.54 10.97 37.58
C LEU A 90 0.77 11.06 38.34
N ARG A 91 0.74 10.77 39.65
CA ARG A 91 1.98 10.58 40.41
C ARG A 91 2.74 9.37 39.90
N THR A 92 4.05 9.52 39.79
CA THR A 92 4.97 8.40 39.59
C THR A 92 4.90 7.46 40.78
N GLY A 93 5.02 6.16 40.54
CA GLY A 93 4.85 5.14 41.58
C GLY A 93 3.93 4.01 41.19
N ILE A 94 3.73 3.09 42.13
CA ILE A 94 2.90 1.89 41.96
C ILE A 94 1.77 1.94 42.98
N TYR A 95 0.52 1.98 42.51
CA TYR A 95 -0.64 2.19 43.35
C TYR A 95 -1.72 1.15 43.02
N SER A 96 -2.23 0.45 44.04
CA SER A 96 -3.37 -0.46 43.91
C SER A 96 -3.22 -1.48 42.77
N SER A 97 -2.03 -2.05 42.61
CA SER A 97 -1.66 -2.88 41.45
C SER A 97 -1.08 -4.25 41.84
N ASN A 98 -1.29 -5.26 41.00
CA ASN A 98 -0.74 -6.62 41.18
C ASN A 98 0.33 -6.90 40.12
N LEU A 99 1.56 -7.15 40.55
CA LEU A 99 2.72 -7.33 39.69
C LEU A 99 3.35 -8.70 39.92
N LYS A 100 3.65 -9.40 38.82
CA LYS A 100 4.30 -10.70 38.84
C LYS A 100 5.39 -10.83 37.78
N ASN A 101 6.64 -11.10 38.19
CA ASN A 101 7.77 -11.23 37.24
C ASN A 101 7.90 -10.00 36.31
N VAL A 102 8.05 -8.81 36.89
CA VAL A 102 8.04 -7.53 36.16
C VAL A 102 9.33 -6.76 36.39
N CYS A 103 9.86 -6.15 35.33
CA CYS A 103 10.91 -5.12 35.43
C CYS A 103 10.32 -3.79 34.97
N ILE A 104 10.38 -2.76 35.80
CA ILE A 104 9.87 -1.42 35.53
C ILE A 104 11.04 -0.44 35.51
N GLY A 105 11.15 0.37 34.46
CA GLY A 105 12.13 1.44 34.35
C GLY A 105 11.82 2.64 35.25
N ASP A 106 12.43 3.77 34.92
CA ASP A 106 12.48 4.92 35.82
C ASP A 106 11.21 5.76 35.74
N ASN A 107 10.74 6.24 36.89
CA ASN A 107 9.67 7.24 37.01
C ASN A 107 8.37 6.90 36.26
N CYS A 108 8.00 5.62 36.27
CA CYS A 108 6.73 5.16 35.72
C CYS A 108 5.55 5.44 36.67
N ALA A 109 4.34 5.58 36.12
CA ALA A 109 3.10 5.63 36.88
C ALA A 109 2.28 4.38 36.58
N VAL A 110 2.23 3.45 37.54
CA VAL A 110 1.47 2.20 37.47
C VAL A 110 0.34 2.23 38.48
N GLN A 111 -0.89 2.41 38.02
CA GLN A 111 -2.03 2.66 38.88
C GLN A 111 -3.24 1.80 38.49
N ASN A 112 -3.83 1.14 39.49
CA ASN A 112 -5.00 0.27 39.33
C ASN A 112 -4.82 -0.82 38.27
N VAL A 113 -3.59 -1.32 38.11
CA VAL A 113 -3.30 -2.42 37.19
C VAL A 113 -3.61 -3.73 37.89
N ARG A 114 -4.73 -4.37 37.51
CA ARG A 114 -5.31 -5.49 38.25
C ARG A 114 -4.50 -6.78 38.10
N TYR A 115 -3.82 -6.96 36.98
CA TYR A 115 -2.92 -8.09 36.74
C TYR A 115 -1.85 -7.72 35.73
N LEU A 116 -0.59 -7.64 36.17
CA LEU A 116 0.57 -7.41 35.30
C LEU A 116 1.59 -8.55 35.47
N GLU A 117 1.80 -9.34 34.43
CA GLU A 117 2.66 -10.53 34.49
C GLU A 117 3.64 -10.66 33.33
N ASN A 118 4.91 -10.92 33.63
CA ASN A 118 6.00 -11.23 32.68
C ASN A 118 6.29 -10.10 31.67
N TYR A 119 6.45 -8.86 32.16
CA TYR A 119 6.77 -7.70 31.30
C TYR A 119 8.06 -7.01 31.71
N LYS A 120 8.76 -6.48 30.70
CA LYS A 120 9.75 -5.42 30.82
C LYS A 120 9.11 -4.11 30.36
N ILE A 121 9.05 -3.15 31.26
CA ILE A 121 8.51 -1.81 31.04
C ILE A 121 9.67 -0.82 31.08
N GLY A 122 9.74 0.05 30.08
CA GLY A 122 10.71 1.14 29.96
C GLY A 122 10.50 2.23 31.02
N SER A 123 11.06 3.39 30.75
CA SER A 123 11.00 4.57 31.62
C SER A 123 9.90 5.54 31.18
N ARG A 124 9.40 6.34 32.14
CA ARG A 124 8.35 7.35 31.91
C ARG A 124 7.09 6.77 31.27
N VAL A 125 6.75 5.53 31.62
CA VAL A 125 5.56 4.84 31.14
C VAL A 125 4.38 5.11 32.06
N ILE A 126 3.21 5.35 31.47
CA ILE A 126 1.93 5.44 32.18
C ILE A 126 1.11 4.16 31.92
N LEU A 127 0.82 3.42 32.99
CA LEU A 127 -0.13 2.31 33.02
C LEU A 127 -1.27 2.66 33.99
N PHE A 128 -2.47 2.93 33.48
CA PHE A 128 -3.59 3.42 34.29
C PHE A 128 -4.88 2.66 34.01
N ASN A 129 -5.48 2.04 35.04
CA ASN A 129 -6.72 1.27 34.95
C ASN A 129 -6.68 0.16 33.88
N ILE A 130 -5.68 -0.72 33.96
CA ILE A 130 -5.54 -1.89 33.09
C ILE A 130 -6.03 -3.13 33.83
N MET A 131 -6.91 -3.92 33.22
CA MET A 131 -7.43 -5.13 33.89
C MET A 131 -6.45 -6.30 33.78
N GLU A 132 -6.05 -6.69 32.57
CA GLU A 132 -5.06 -7.75 32.36
C GLU A 132 -3.98 -7.30 31.38
N MET A 133 -2.72 -7.44 31.81
CA MET A 133 -1.53 -7.30 30.99
C MET A 133 -0.59 -8.48 31.25
N SER A 134 -0.65 -9.53 30.43
CA SER A 134 0.10 -10.78 30.66
C SER A 134 0.94 -11.20 29.45
N CYS A 135 2.07 -11.87 29.67
CA CYS A 135 2.88 -12.43 28.59
C CYS A 135 3.23 -13.88 28.87
N THR A 136 3.11 -14.71 27.83
CA THR A 136 3.54 -16.09 27.82
C THR A 136 5.01 -16.22 27.44
N GLU A 137 5.62 -17.33 27.85
CA GLU A 137 7.04 -17.63 27.59
C GLU A 137 7.33 -18.09 26.16
N HIS A 138 6.28 -18.33 25.36
CA HIS A 138 6.36 -18.75 23.97
C HIS A 138 5.76 -17.71 23.00
N SER A 139 5.61 -16.46 23.48
CA SER A 139 5.07 -15.36 22.69
C SER A 139 5.94 -15.05 21.46
N LYS A 140 5.29 -14.56 20.39
CA LYS A 140 5.92 -14.23 19.10
C LYS A 140 5.57 -12.82 18.62
N PHE A 141 4.75 -12.10 19.38
CA PHE A 141 4.33 -10.72 19.12
C PHE A 141 3.77 -10.50 17.71
N GLY A 142 3.06 -11.50 17.18
CA GLY A 142 2.45 -11.46 15.85
C GLY A 142 3.38 -11.86 14.70
N GLU A 143 4.68 -12.06 14.94
CA GLU A 143 5.60 -12.57 13.92
C GLU A 143 5.33 -14.07 13.61
N GLY A 144 5.55 -14.47 12.35
CA GLY A 144 5.31 -15.81 11.81
C GLY A 144 6.36 -16.84 12.21
N LEU A 145 6.77 -16.85 13.49
CA LEU A 145 7.86 -17.66 14.02
C LEU A 145 7.36 -18.93 14.73
N LEU A 146 8.28 -19.85 14.99
CA LEU A 146 8.09 -20.99 15.89
C LEU A 146 9.12 -20.96 17.01
N LYS A 147 8.67 -21.36 18.21
CA LYS A 147 9.54 -21.68 19.34
C LYS A 147 9.94 -23.15 19.29
N GLU A 148 11.03 -23.48 19.97
CA GLU A 148 11.56 -24.84 20.02
C GLU A 148 10.50 -25.83 20.54
N GLY A 149 10.32 -26.94 19.81
CA GLY A 149 9.34 -27.98 20.14
C GLY A 149 7.89 -27.68 19.73
N GLU A 150 7.59 -26.50 19.17
CA GLU A 150 6.24 -26.21 18.67
C GLU A 150 5.95 -26.88 17.32
N PRO A 151 4.72 -27.40 17.11
CA PRO A 151 4.30 -27.88 15.80
C PRO A 151 4.04 -26.72 14.83
N GLU A 152 4.19 -26.97 13.52
CA GLU A 152 3.95 -25.98 12.45
C GLU A 152 2.52 -25.41 12.48
N SER A 153 1.54 -26.13 13.03
CA SER A 153 0.17 -25.64 13.25
C SER A 153 0.09 -24.42 14.17
N ASN A 154 1.13 -24.16 14.99
CA ASN A 154 1.22 -22.98 15.84
C ASN A 154 1.79 -21.75 15.10
N ARG A 155 2.27 -21.92 13.85
CA ARG A 155 2.79 -20.82 13.06
C ARG A 155 1.64 -19.95 12.55
N ILE A 156 1.80 -18.64 12.70
CA ILE A 156 0.84 -17.69 12.17
C ILE A 156 1.22 -17.34 10.74
N TRP A 157 0.34 -17.69 9.82
CA TRP A 157 0.38 -17.31 8.41
C TRP A 157 -0.70 -16.26 8.14
N ILE A 158 -0.42 -15.30 7.26
CA ILE A 158 -1.41 -14.33 6.76
C ILE A 158 -1.83 -14.77 5.35
N GLY A 159 -3.07 -15.24 5.22
CA GLY A 159 -3.65 -15.66 3.94
C GLY A 159 -4.00 -14.48 3.04
N VAL A 160 -3.06 -13.98 2.25
CA VAL A 160 -3.31 -12.87 1.32
C VAL A 160 -3.81 -13.34 -0.04
N GLY A 161 -4.60 -12.53 -0.75
CA GLY A 161 -4.98 -12.73 -2.15
C GLY A 161 -6.09 -13.75 -2.39
N ASN A 162 -6.09 -14.90 -1.71
CA ASN A 162 -7.15 -15.90 -1.79
C ASN A 162 -7.46 -16.53 -0.42
N GLU A 163 -8.62 -17.22 -0.32
CA GLU A 163 -9.15 -17.72 0.95
C GLU A 163 -8.67 -19.13 1.32
N ASN A 164 -8.15 -19.89 0.36
CA ASN A 164 -7.59 -21.23 0.62
C ASN A 164 -6.18 -21.22 1.25
N ASN A 165 -5.64 -20.05 1.59
CA ASN A 165 -4.31 -19.83 2.16
C ASN A 165 -3.12 -20.32 1.32
N ARG A 166 -3.31 -20.68 0.05
CA ARG A 166 -2.20 -21.11 -0.84
C ARG A 166 -1.26 -19.95 -1.20
N ARG A 167 -1.69 -18.70 -0.96
CA ARG A 167 -0.89 -17.49 -1.09
C ARG A 167 -0.39 -16.91 0.24
N ALA A 168 -0.44 -17.66 1.33
CA ALA A 168 -0.14 -17.12 2.65
C ALA A 168 1.34 -16.78 2.89
N VAL A 169 1.61 -15.66 3.55
CA VAL A 169 2.96 -15.14 3.84
C VAL A 169 3.22 -15.12 5.35
N LEU A 170 4.49 -15.17 5.76
CA LEU A 170 4.85 -15.05 7.19
C LEU A 170 5.06 -13.58 7.56
N PRO A 171 4.31 -13.05 8.53
CA PRO A 171 4.55 -11.69 9.00
C PRO A 171 5.89 -11.59 9.73
N PHE A 172 6.62 -10.50 9.50
CA PHE A 172 7.79 -10.11 10.26
C PHE A 172 7.79 -8.59 10.46
N THR A 173 8.49 -8.13 11.48
CA THR A 173 8.40 -6.75 11.99
C THR A 173 8.56 -5.68 10.90
N ASP A 174 9.51 -5.86 9.99
CA ASP A 174 9.86 -4.89 8.96
C ASP A 174 9.15 -5.14 7.61
N MET A 175 8.16 -6.05 7.55
CA MET A 175 7.52 -6.44 6.29
C MET A 175 6.89 -5.25 5.57
N ILE A 176 7.24 -5.07 4.29
CA ILE A 176 6.59 -4.13 3.39
C ILE A 176 5.78 -4.86 2.30
N PRO A 177 4.83 -4.18 1.63
CA PRO A 177 4.03 -4.78 0.55
C PRO A 177 4.86 -5.44 -0.57
N ALA A 178 6.09 -4.98 -0.83
CA ALA A 178 7.01 -5.61 -1.79
C ALA A 178 7.31 -7.07 -1.41
N ASP A 179 7.67 -7.31 -0.16
CA ASP A 179 8.01 -8.63 0.38
C ASP A 179 6.82 -9.59 0.25
N ALA A 180 5.64 -9.11 0.70
CA ALA A 180 4.40 -9.88 0.64
C ALA A 180 3.98 -10.18 -0.81
N PHE A 181 4.20 -9.26 -1.75
CA PHE A 181 3.91 -9.50 -3.16
C PHE A 181 4.80 -10.60 -3.74
N LEU A 182 6.12 -10.48 -3.61
CA LEU A 182 7.04 -11.49 -4.15
C LEU A 182 6.77 -12.87 -3.54
N TRP A 183 6.52 -12.94 -2.23
CA TRP A 183 6.18 -14.20 -1.58
C TRP A 183 4.82 -14.76 -2.03
N SER A 184 3.79 -13.91 -2.16
CA SER A 184 2.45 -14.38 -2.54
C SER A 184 2.31 -14.83 -4.00
N ARG A 185 3.15 -14.33 -4.92
CA ARG A 185 3.00 -14.56 -6.36
C ARG A 185 3.76 -15.78 -6.89
N PHE A 186 5.04 -15.92 -6.58
CA PHE A 186 5.97 -16.90 -7.19
C PHE A 186 5.95 -18.25 -6.46
N ARG A 187 4.76 -18.83 -6.27
CA ARG A 187 4.54 -20.01 -5.41
C ARG A 187 5.10 -21.30 -5.97
N GLU A 188 5.36 -21.34 -7.27
CA GLU A 188 5.97 -22.45 -7.99
C GLU A 188 7.46 -22.66 -7.65
N ASP A 189 8.19 -21.60 -7.29
CA ASP A 189 9.60 -21.69 -6.89
C ASP A 189 9.70 -22.11 -5.41
N LYS A 190 9.69 -23.43 -5.18
CA LYS A 190 9.75 -24.02 -3.84
C LYS A 190 11.02 -23.67 -3.07
N GLU A 191 12.15 -23.52 -3.77
CA GLU A 191 13.42 -23.15 -3.16
C GLU A 191 13.33 -21.72 -2.63
N LEU A 192 12.84 -20.78 -3.44
CA LEU A 192 12.60 -19.40 -3.01
C LEU A 192 11.62 -19.32 -1.83
N MET A 193 10.52 -20.08 -1.85
CA MET A 193 9.55 -20.10 -0.75
C MET A 193 10.17 -20.56 0.56
N GLN A 194 11.01 -21.60 0.50
CA GLN A 194 11.76 -22.10 1.66
C GLN A 194 12.75 -21.05 2.16
N ARG A 195 13.47 -20.38 1.25
CA ARG A 195 14.38 -19.30 1.60
C ARG A 195 13.68 -18.12 2.26
N PHE A 196 12.47 -17.72 1.83
CA PHE A 196 11.71 -16.66 2.51
C PHE A 196 11.35 -17.00 3.96
N VAL A 197 11.07 -18.28 4.27
CA VAL A 197 10.91 -18.74 5.66
C VAL A 197 12.21 -18.54 6.43
N GLU A 198 13.34 -18.92 5.85
CA GLU A 198 14.67 -18.80 6.47
C GLU A 198 15.08 -17.33 6.68
N LEU A 199 14.79 -16.42 5.73
CA LEU A 199 14.99 -14.97 5.90
C LEU A 199 14.16 -14.43 7.08
N THR A 200 12.94 -14.94 7.26
CA THR A 200 12.03 -14.52 8.32
C THR A 200 12.48 -15.00 9.70
N GLU A 201 13.09 -16.19 9.78
CA GLU A 201 13.63 -16.75 11.01
C GLU A 201 15.05 -16.27 11.34
N PHE A 202 15.73 -15.62 10.39
CA PHE A 202 17.12 -15.18 10.55
C PHE A 202 17.31 -14.28 11.77
N GLY A 203 18.25 -14.66 12.64
CA GLY A 203 18.60 -13.89 13.84
C GLY A 203 17.51 -13.86 14.92
N LYS A 204 16.41 -14.60 14.78
CA LYS A 204 15.31 -14.64 15.77
C LYS A 204 15.54 -15.77 16.77
N SER A 205 15.38 -15.47 18.06
CA SER A 205 15.50 -16.48 19.12
C SER A 205 14.32 -17.45 19.10
N LYS A 206 14.63 -18.75 18.98
CA LYS A 206 13.67 -19.86 19.08
C LYS A 206 13.47 -20.35 20.52
N GLU A 207 14.23 -19.80 21.47
CA GLU A 207 14.16 -20.17 22.88
C GLU A 207 12.82 -19.74 23.50
N LEU A 208 12.39 -20.52 24.50
CA LEU A 208 11.31 -20.15 25.41
C LEU A 208 11.78 -19.03 26.37
N GLY A 209 10.90 -18.60 27.26
CA GLY A 209 11.20 -17.55 28.25
C GLY A 209 11.06 -16.13 27.72
N THR A 210 10.26 -15.93 26.67
CA THR A 210 9.92 -14.58 26.20
C THR A 210 9.14 -13.80 27.25
N TYR A 211 9.31 -12.48 27.24
CA TYR A 211 8.59 -11.53 28.10
C TYR A 211 8.03 -10.40 27.24
N GLY A 212 6.93 -9.82 27.69
CA GLY A 212 6.29 -8.70 27.01
C GLY A 212 7.15 -7.44 27.14
N ILE A 213 7.07 -6.55 26.15
CA ILE A 213 7.93 -5.36 26.09
C ILE A 213 7.05 -4.13 25.95
N VAL A 214 7.29 -3.16 26.82
CA VAL A 214 6.81 -1.79 26.69
C VAL A 214 8.04 -0.91 26.74
N GLU A 215 8.32 -0.16 25.69
CA GLU A 215 9.47 0.77 25.64
C GLU A 215 9.13 2.10 26.32
N ASP A 216 10.01 3.10 26.17
CA ASP A 216 9.95 4.36 26.90
C ASP A 216 8.79 5.25 26.43
N ASP A 217 8.30 6.11 27.32
CA ASP A 217 7.31 7.16 27.02
C ASP A 217 5.97 6.62 26.46
N VAL A 218 5.66 5.35 26.73
CA VAL A 218 4.39 4.73 26.34
C VAL A 218 3.27 5.09 27.33
N VAL A 219 2.07 5.31 26.80
CA VAL A 219 0.87 5.57 27.61
C VAL A 219 -0.21 4.55 27.29
N ILE A 220 -0.59 3.75 28.31
CA ILE A 220 -1.68 2.78 28.23
C ILE A 220 -2.71 3.10 29.30
N LYS A 221 -3.94 3.44 28.89
CA LYS A 221 -5.01 3.79 29.83
C LYS A 221 -6.35 3.14 29.51
N ASN A 222 -7.04 2.72 30.57
CA ASN A 222 -8.39 2.16 30.54
C ASN A 222 -8.55 0.96 29.58
N SER A 223 -7.51 0.13 29.44
CA SER A 223 -7.52 -1.03 28.54
C SER A 223 -7.88 -2.32 29.28
N THR A 224 -8.60 -3.21 28.60
CA THR A 224 -9.11 -4.44 29.25
C THR A 224 -8.10 -5.58 29.18
N LEU A 225 -7.70 -6.02 28.00
CA LEU A 225 -6.83 -7.18 27.82
C LEU A 225 -5.64 -6.88 26.88
N LEU A 226 -4.42 -6.95 27.42
CA LEU A 226 -3.17 -6.93 26.67
C LEU A 226 -2.43 -8.24 26.92
N LYS A 227 -2.31 -9.09 25.91
CA LYS A 227 -1.67 -10.40 26.05
C LYS A 227 -0.63 -10.65 24.98
N ASP A 228 0.59 -11.00 25.37
CA ASP A 228 1.69 -11.27 24.41
C ASP A 228 1.93 -10.06 23.48
N VAL A 229 2.12 -8.86 24.04
CA VAL A 229 2.23 -7.62 23.27
C VAL A 229 3.65 -7.04 23.39
N LYS A 230 4.18 -6.56 22.25
CA LYS A 230 5.36 -5.70 22.17
C LYS A 230 4.93 -4.29 21.75
N ILE A 231 5.28 -3.28 22.53
CA ILE A 231 4.89 -1.87 22.33
C ILE A 231 6.16 -1.03 22.29
N CYS A 232 6.42 -0.40 21.15
CA CYS A 232 7.57 0.49 20.97
C CYS A 232 7.32 1.89 21.52
N SER A 233 8.39 2.68 21.64
CA SER A 233 8.39 3.96 22.35
C SER A 233 7.34 4.95 21.84
N CYS A 234 6.87 5.83 22.73
CA CYS A 234 5.92 6.91 22.43
C CYS A 234 4.54 6.43 21.92
N ALA A 235 4.22 5.14 22.00
CA ALA A 235 2.91 4.64 21.61
C ALA A 235 1.81 5.09 22.59
N TYR A 236 0.62 5.37 22.05
CA TYR A 236 -0.54 5.76 22.86
C TYR A 236 -1.71 4.80 22.68
N ILE A 237 -2.11 4.13 23.76
CA ILE A 237 -3.18 3.15 23.80
C ILE A 237 -4.24 3.61 24.80
N LYS A 238 -5.48 3.80 24.33
CA LYS A 238 -6.61 4.22 25.16
C LYS A 238 -7.82 3.35 24.89
N GLY A 239 -8.31 2.66 25.93
CA GLY A 239 -9.59 1.97 25.85
C GLY A 239 -9.59 0.73 24.95
N ALA A 240 -8.43 0.13 24.69
CA ALA A 240 -8.34 -1.07 23.88
C ALA A 240 -9.04 -2.24 24.60
N LEU A 241 -9.92 -2.94 23.89
CA LEU A 241 -10.66 -4.06 24.46
C LEU A 241 -9.79 -5.32 24.49
N LYS A 242 -9.07 -5.59 23.40
CA LYS A 242 -8.21 -6.77 23.29
C LYS A 242 -7.06 -6.56 22.34
N LEU A 243 -5.84 -6.65 22.85
CA LEU A 243 -4.61 -6.72 22.06
C LEU A 243 -3.93 -8.05 22.38
N LYS A 244 -3.81 -8.94 21.40
CA LYS A 244 -3.25 -10.27 21.62
C LYS A 244 -2.25 -10.71 20.57
N ASN A 245 -1.04 -11.06 20.98
CA ASN A 245 0.04 -11.53 20.10
C ASN A 245 0.29 -10.53 18.97
N ILE A 246 0.64 -9.29 19.33
CA ILE A 246 0.87 -8.21 18.37
C ILE A 246 2.15 -7.42 18.68
N THR A 247 2.69 -6.78 17.65
CA THR A 247 3.72 -5.74 17.76
C THR A 247 3.12 -4.41 17.33
N ILE A 248 3.31 -3.37 18.15
CA ILE A 248 2.94 -1.99 17.84
C ILE A 248 4.24 -1.20 17.67
N LEU A 249 4.57 -0.87 16.42
CA LEU A 249 5.71 -0.04 16.08
C LEU A 249 5.36 1.43 16.24
N SER A 250 6.24 2.17 16.91
CA SER A 250 6.05 3.57 17.27
C SER A 250 7.42 4.18 17.57
N SER A 251 7.56 5.47 17.33
CA SER A 251 8.73 6.28 17.68
C SER A 251 8.30 7.70 18.04
N GLU A 252 9.24 8.52 18.49
CA GLU A 252 9.00 9.94 18.74
C GLU A 252 8.56 10.68 17.46
N ASP A 253 9.22 10.40 16.33
CA ASP A 253 8.90 11.02 15.04
C ASP A 253 7.62 10.44 14.38
N GLU A 254 7.31 9.17 14.64
CA GLU A 254 6.17 8.45 14.03
C GLU A 254 5.31 7.75 15.11
N PRO A 255 4.64 8.50 16.01
CA PRO A 255 3.90 7.93 17.12
C PRO A 255 2.65 7.18 16.63
N SER A 256 2.47 5.94 17.11
CA SER A 256 1.31 5.11 16.77
C SER A 256 0.25 5.14 17.86
N GLN A 257 -1.02 5.03 17.46
CA GLN A 257 -2.15 5.14 18.39
C GLN A 257 -3.21 4.06 18.21
N ILE A 258 -3.70 3.54 19.34
CA ILE A 258 -4.85 2.64 19.42
C ILE A 258 -5.91 3.25 20.33
N GLY A 259 -7.14 3.37 19.81
CA GLY A 259 -8.27 3.94 20.52
C GLY A 259 -9.27 2.94 21.07
N GLU A 260 -10.43 3.48 21.43
CA GLU A 260 -11.43 2.80 22.23
C GLU A 260 -12.13 1.66 21.47
N GLY A 261 -12.32 0.54 22.19
CA GLY A 261 -13.04 -0.64 21.71
C GLY A 261 -12.29 -1.45 20.65
N VAL A 262 -11.03 -1.12 20.36
CA VAL A 262 -10.25 -1.83 19.34
C VAL A 262 -9.91 -3.26 19.78
N GLU A 263 -10.01 -4.20 18.83
CA GLU A 263 -9.57 -5.59 18.97
C GLU A 263 -8.54 -5.95 17.90
N MET A 264 -7.32 -6.31 18.30
CA MET A 264 -6.25 -6.70 17.39
C MET A 264 -5.59 -8.00 17.84
N VAL A 265 -5.54 -8.99 16.94
CA VAL A 265 -5.04 -10.34 17.25
C VAL A 265 -4.10 -10.85 16.15
N ASN A 266 -2.92 -11.33 16.53
CA ASN A 266 -1.93 -11.94 15.62
C ASN A 266 -1.50 -10.99 14.50
N GLY A 267 -0.71 -9.96 14.77
CA GLY A 267 -0.32 -9.04 13.71
C GLY A 267 0.66 -7.95 14.10
N ILE A 268 1.01 -7.14 13.12
CA ILE A 268 2.02 -6.08 13.26
C ILE A 268 1.41 -4.79 12.77
N MET A 269 1.52 -3.75 13.59
CA MET A 269 1.09 -2.40 13.28
C MET A 269 2.32 -1.51 13.08
N GLY A 270 2.44 -0.91 11.90
CA GLY A 270 3.54 -0.04 11.49
C GLY A 270 3.52 1.33 12.14
N PHE A 271 4.65 2.05 11.99
CA PHE A 271 4.89 3.39 12.54
C PHE A 271 3.87 4.45 12.07
N GLY A 272 3.54 5.40 12.93
CA GLY A 272 2.61 6.50 12.64
C GLY A 272 1.17 6.07 12.33
N SER A 273 0.82 4.81 12.60
CA SER A 273 -0.49 4.25 12.27
C SER A 273 -1.49 4.47 13.40
N HIS A 274 -2.76 4.44 13.03
CA HIS A 274 -3.86 4.93 13.85
C HIS A 274 -5.06 3.99 13.72
N VAL A 275 -5.37 3.23 14.78
CA VAL A 275 -6.49 2.28 14.82
C VAL A 275 -7.51 2.73 15.87
N PHE A 276 -8.74 3.06 15.45
CA PHE A 276 -9.72 3.73 16.31
C PHE A 276 -11.15 3.23 16.13
N TYR A 277 -12.00 3.61 17.09
CA TYR A 277 -13.46 3.52 16.99
C TYR A 277 -13.94 2.10 16.71
N GLN A 278 -13.59 1.17 17.59
CA GLN A 278 -14.03 -0.24 17.53
C GLN A 278 -13.60 -1.00 16.27
N ALA A 279 -12.49 -0.58 15.64
CA ALA A 279 -11.90 -1.34 14.56
C ALA A 279 -11.37 -2.71 15.03
N ILE A 280 -11.43 -3.71 14.13
CA ILE A 280 -11.00 -5.08 14.40
C ILE A 280 -9.94 -5.48 13.38
N ALA A 281 -8.83 -6.06 13.85
CA ALA A 281 -7.82 -6.65 12.97
C ALA A 281 -7.39 -8.04 13.44
N VAL A 282 -7.38 -9.03 12.53
CA VAL A 282 -6.97 -10.41 12.85
C VAL A 282 -6.07 -10.96 11.76
N ARG A 283 -4.87 -11.45 12.11
CA ARG A 283 -3.86 -11.93 11.14
C ARG A 283 -3.55 -10.85 10.10
N PHE A 284 -2.82 -9.83 10.53
CA PHE A 284 -2.63 -8.61 9.74
C PHE A 284 -1.20 -8.08 9.78
N VAL A 285 -0.84 -7.34 8.73
CA VAL A 285 0.24 -6.35 8.75
C VAL A 285 -0.36 -5.03 8.29
N ILE A 286 -0.24 -3.99 9.12
CA ILE A 286 -0.62 -2.62 8.78
C ILE A 286 0.68 -1.85 8.55
N GLY A 287 0.84 -1.24 7.38
CA GLY A 287 2.01 -0.45 6.99
C GLY A 287 2.17 0.86 7.77
N ARG A 288 3.06 1.74 7.31
CA ARG A 288 3.29 3.05 7.94
C ARG A 288 2.20 4.06 7.59
N ASN A 289 1.87 4.93 8.55
CA ASN A 289 0.91 6.02 8.40
C ASN A 289 -0.48 5.56 7.87
N CYS A 290 -0.93 4.40 8.35
CA CYS A 290 -2.22 3.83 7.98
C CYS A 290 -3.31 4.18 9.00
N HIS A 291 -4.55 4.24 8.52
CA HIS A 291 -5.71 4.55 9.34
C HIS A 291 -6.75 3.45 9.21
N LEU A 292 -7.09 2.80 10.33
CA LEU A 292 -8.18 1.82 10.42
C LEU A 292 -9.21 2.32 11.43
N LYS A 293 -10.42 2.69 10.95
CA LYS A 293 -11.37 3.47 11.77
C LYS A 293 -12.81 2.96 11.66
N TYR A 294 -13.63 3.39 12.60
CA TYR A 294 -15.10 3.32 12.56
C TYR A 294 -15.65 1.91 12.28
N GLY A 295 -15.22 0.92 13.08
CA GLY A 295 -15.71 -0.44 12.96
C GLY A 295 -15.17 -1.23 11.76
N ALA A 296 -14.18 -0.70 11.04
CA ALA A 296 -13.54 -1.44 9.95
C ALA A 296 -12.94 -2.77 10.42
N ARG A 297 -13.05 -3.79 9.58
CA ARG A 297 -12.56 -5.15 9.84
C ARG A 297 -11.46 -5.51 8.85
N LEU A 298 -10.26 -5.76 9.35
CA LEU A 298 -9.09 -6.15 8.56
C LEU A 298 -8.66 -7.57 8.92
N LEU A 299 -8.98 -8.54 8.07
CA LEU A 299 -8.81 -9.96 8.34
C LEU A 299 -7.88 -10.59 7.31
N ASN A 300 -6.87 -11.37 7.74
CA ASN A 300 -5.93 -12.06 6.83
C ASN A 300 -5.32 -11.12 5.78
N SER A 301 -4.92 -9.91 6.15
CA SER A 301 -4.61 -8.88 5.15
C SER A 301 -3.32 -8.12 5.45
N VAL A 302 -2.61 -7.77 4.38
CA VAL A 302 -1.49 -6.81 4.40
C VAL A 302 -2.01 -5.50 3.81
N LEU A 303 -1.99 -4.44 4.62
CA LEU A 303 -2.44 -3.10 4.26
C LEU A 303 -1.23 -2.18 4.08
N GLY A 304 -0.93 -1.79 2.84
CA GLY A 304 0.21 -0.96 2.51
C GLY A 304 0.10 0.49 3.00
N ASP A 305 1.24 1.15 3.07
CA ASP A 305 1.45 2.49 3.60
C ASP A 305 0.44 3.57 3.14
N ASN A 306 0.24 4.59 3.99
CA ASN A 306 -0.63 5.74 3.70
C ASN A 306 -2.08 5.37 3.32
N SER A 307 -2.55 4.18 3.70
CA SER A 307 -3.90 3.72 3.37
C SER A 307 -4.90 4.10 4.45
N THR A 308 -6.13 4.40 4.03
CA THR A 308 -7.24 4.72 4.94
C THR A 308 -8.41 3.79 4.69
N VAL A 309 -8.79 3.06 5.73
CA VAL A 309 -9.86 2.07 5.74
C VAL A 309 -10.85 2.44 6.85
N SER A 310 -12.12 2.59 6.51
CA SER A 310 -13.18 2.95 7.47
C SER A 310 -14.51 2.28 7.12
N CYS A 311 -15.19 1.78 8.16
CA CYS A 311 -16.56 1.27 8.07
C CYS A 311 -16.82 0.07 7.13
N CYS A 312 -15.77 -0.64 6.72
CA CYS A 312 -15.83 -1.69 5.70
C CYS A 312 -15.15 -2.98 6.17
N GLU A 313 -15.34 -4.05 5.39
CA GLU A 313 -14.76 -5.37 5.66
C GLU A 313 -13.78 -5.78 4.55
N LEU A 314 -12.56 -6.09 4.99
CA LEU A 314 -11.44 -6.53 4.16
C LEU A 314 -11.01 -7.93 4.63
N LEU A 315 -11.12 -8.94 3.76
CA LEU A 315 -10.75 -10.33 4.06
C LEU A 315 -9.80 -10.91 3.00
N ASN A 316 -8.67 -11.46 3.43
CA ASN A 316 -7.71 -12.16 2.58
C ASN A 316 -7.16 -11.27 1.43
N ASN A 317 -6.62 -10.10 1.78
CA ASN A 317 -6.14 -9.13 0.78
C ASN A 317 -4.64 -8.84 0.86
N LEU A 318 -4.05 -8.59 -0.30
CA LEU A 318 -2.79 -7.86 -0.41
C LEU A 318 -3.07 -6.48 -1.02
N ILE A 319 -2.94 -5.44 -0.20
CA ILE A 319 -3.26 -4.07 -0.60
C ILE A 319 -1.99 -3.24 -0.58
N PHE A 320 -1.64 -2.66 -1.72
CA PHE A 320 -0.49 -1.77 -1.84
C PHE A 320 -0.84 -0.35 -1.35
N PRO A 321 0.17 0.53 -1.19
CA PRO A 321 -0.02 1.85 -0.60
C PRO A 321 -1.06 2.75 -1.28
N PHE A 322 -1.52 3.75 -0.53
CA PHE A 322 -2.53 4.74 -0.92
C PHE A 322 -3.89 4.13 -1.30
N HIS A 323 -4.32 3.11 -0.56
CA HIS A 323 -5.66 2.57 -0.70
C HIS A 323 -6.67 3.40 0.09
N GLU A 324 -7.81 3.69 -0.54
CA GLU A 324 -8.90 4.46 0.04
C GLU A 324 -10.21 3.66 -0.01
N GLN A 325 -10.76 3.37 1.17
CA GLN A 325 -12.05 2.72 1.32
C GLN A 325 -12.69 3.16 2.66
N HIS A 326 -13.54 4.18 2.62
CA HIS A 326 -14.01 4.87 3.83
C HIS A 326 -15.53 5.01 3.96
N HIS A 327 -16.29 4.33 3.10
CA HIS A 327 -17.75 4.34 3.14
C HIS A 327 -18.31 3.03 3.69
N ASN A 328 -19.36 3.14 4.53
CA ASN A 328 -20.13 2.01 5.02
C ASN A 328 -20.66 1.19 3.83
N SER A 329 -20.70 -0.14 3.97
CA SER A 329 -21.28 -1.09 3.01
C SER A 329 -20.39 -1.54 1.84
N SER A 330 -19.08 -1.29 1.87
CA SER A 330 -18.14 -1.89 0.90
C SER A 330 -17.47 -3.16 1.45
N PHE A 331 -17.29 -4.16 0.58
CA PHE A 331 -16.56 -5.40 0.85
C PHE A 331 -15.40 -5.53 -0.13
N LEU A 332 -14.26 -6.00 0.37
CA LEU A 332 -13.11 -6.37 -0.46
C LEU A 332 -12.54 -7.70 0.04
N ILE A 333 -12.77 -8.76 -0.73
CA ILE A 333 -12.46 -10.13 -0.35
C ILE A 333 -11.62 -10.78 -1.44
N ALA A 334 -10.60 -11.56 -1.05
CA ALA A 334 -9.76 -12.39 -1.94
C ALA A 334 -9.17 -11.59 -3.11
N SER A 335 -8.44 -10.52 -2.80
CA SER A 335 -7.91 -9.63 -3.82
C SER A 335 -6.46 -9.19 -3.60
N THR A 336 -5.78 -8.92 -4.71
CA THR A 336 -4.55 -8.12 -4.74
C THR A 336 -4.87 -6.79 -5.43
N VAL A 337 -4.79 -5.69 -4.70
CA VAL A 337 -5.05 -4.34 -5.21
C VAL A 337 -3.75 -3.54 -5.17
N MET A 338 -3.23 -3.19 -6.35
CA MET A 338 -1.87 -2.69 -6.54
C MET A 338 -1.69 -1.19 -6.23
N GLY A 339 -2.55 -0.63 -5.38
CA GLY A 339 -2.34 0.66 -4.73
C GLY A 339 -3.00 1.83 -5.47
N GLN A 340 -2.89 3.03 -4.91
CA GLN A 340 -3.55 4.25 -5.41
C GLN A 340 -5.05 4.06 -5.72
N SER A 341 -5.70 3.13 -5.04
CA SER A 341 -7.04 2.65 -5.37
C SER A 341 -8.09 3.39 -4.56
N ASN A 342 -9.31 3.44 -5.11
CA ASN A 342 -10.44 4.05 -4.45
C ASN A 342 -11.67 3.16 -4.61
N ILE A 343 -12.06 2.49 -3.54
CA ILE A 343 -13.22 1.60 -3.53
C ILE A 343 -14.44 2.41 -3.12
N ALA A 344 -15.37 2.61 -4.06
CA ALA A 344 -16.55 3.41 -3.82
C ALA A 344 -17.54 2.72 -2.85
N SER A 345 -18.47 3.52 -2.32
CA SER A 345 -19.54 3.03 -1.45
C SER A 345 -20.35 1.92 -2.12
N ALA A 346 -20.77 0.94 -1.33
CA ALA A 346 -21.55 -0.22 -1.77
C ALA A 346 -20.91 -1.07 -2.88
N ALA A 347 -19.60 -0.94 -3.14
CA ALA A 347 -18.88 -1.91 -3.96
C ALA A 347 -18.71 -3.22 -3.16
N THR A 348 -19.34 -4.30 -3.62
CA THR A 348 -19.36 -5.60 -2.94
C THR A 348 -18.48 -6.59 -3.69
N ILE A 349 -17.17 -6.49 -3.45
CA ILE A 349 -16.15 -7.23 -4.20
C ILE A 349 -15.76 -8.48 -3.39
N GLY A 350 -16.20 -9.66 -3.85
CA GLY A 350 -15.91 -10.90 -3.14
C GLY A 350 -16.64 -12.14 -3.62
N SER A 351 -17.10 -12.19 -4.88
CA SER A 351 -17.81 -13.37 -5.42
C SER A 351 -16.82 -14.46 -5.84
N ASN A 352 -16.19 -15.12 -4.87
CA ASN A 352 -15.17 -16.16 -5.08
C ASN A 352 -15.65 -17.60 -4.75
N HIS A 353 -16.76 -17.75 -4.02
CA HIS A 353 -17.38 -19.05 -3.73
C HIS A 353 -18.28 -19.53 -4.89
N ASN A 354 -17.65 -20.04 -5.95
CA ASN A 354 -18.34 -20.45 -7.18
C ASN A 354 -18.77 -21.94 -7.18
N SER A 355 -19.37 -22.41 -6.08
CA SER A 355 -19.71 -23.83 -5.82
C SER A 355 -18.54 -24.83 -5.93
N ARG A 356 -17.31 -24.31 -5.83
CA ARG A 356 -16.02 -25.04 -5.85
C ARG A 356 -15.16 -24.59 -4.65
N SER A 357 -13.87 -24.89 -4.68
CA SER A 357 -12.89 -24.37 -3.72
C SER A 357 -12.89 -22.83 -3.70
N PRO A 358 -12.61 -22.19 -2.55
CA PRO A 358 -12.46 -20.74 -2.45
C PRO A 358 -11.04 -20.30 -2.88
N ASP A 359 -10.69 -20.63 -4.12
CA ASP A 359 -9.36 -20.39 -4.70
C ASP A 359 -9.33 -19.28 -5.75
N CYS A 360 -10.51 -18.80 -6.18
CA CYS A 360 -10.64 -17.67 -7.09
C CYS A 360 -10.25 -16.33 -6.44
N GLU A 361 -9.68 -15.43 -7.22
CA GLU A 361 -9.16 -14.13 -6.77
C GLU A 361 -9.37 -13.00 -7.78
N MET A 362 -9.24 -11.76 -7.31
CA MET A 362 -9.16 -10.57 -8.16
C MET A 362 -7.78 -9.93 -8.10
N ILE A 363 -7.27 -9.51 -9.26
CA ILE A 363 -6.06 -8.69 -9.37
C ILE A 363 -6.43 -7.37 -10.04
N ALA A 364 -6.19 -6.27 -9.33
CA ALA A 364 -6.46 -4.93 -9.85
C ALA A 364 -5.18 -4.09 -9.84
N GLY A 365 -4.83 -3.55 -11.01
CA GLY A 365 -3.73 -2.61 -11.17
C GLY A 365 -3.91 -1.33 -10.35
N ARG A 366 -2.84 -0.53 -10.25
CA ARG A 366 -2.89 0.69 -9.44
C ARG A 366 -3.86 1.70 -10.00
N GLY A 367 -4.52 2.47 -9.16
CA GLY A 367 -5.56 3.42 -9.61
C GLY A 367 -6.91 2.79 -9.90
N PHE A 368 -7.12 1.50 -9.59
CA PHE A 368 -8.40 0.84 -9.77
C PHE A 368 -9.51 1.56 -9.00
N TRP A 369 -10.60 1.85 -9.72
CA TRP A 369 -11.75 2.56 -9.18
C TRP A 369 -13.04 1.84 -9.60
N PRO A 370 -13.58 0.96 -8.75
CA PRO A 370 -14.93 0.46 -8.90
C PRO A 370 -15.93 1.54 -8.46
N GLY A 371 -16.88 1.87 -9.34
CA GLY A 371 -17.96 2.80 -9.09
C GLY A 371 -18.91 2.31 -7.99
N LEU A 372 -19.88 3.17 -7.66
CA LEU A 372 -20.88 2.86 -6.66
C LEU A 372 -21.66 1.59 -7.04
N CYS A 373 -21.93 0.73 -6.06
CA CYS A 373 -22.74 -0.48 -6.28
C CYS A 373 -22.20 -1.39 -7.39
N SER A 374 -20.88 -1.57 -7.47
CA SER A 374 -20.25 -2.51 -8.40
C SER A 374 -19.90 -3.83 -7.70
N ASP A 375 -20.15 -4.95 -8.40
CA ASP A 375 -19.75 -6.30 -7.98
C ASP A 375 -19.12 -7.06 -9.14
N PHE A 376 -18.13 -7.91 -8.84
CA PHE A 376 -17.38 -8.65 -9.85
C PHE A 376 -17.35 -10.14 -9.52
N LYS A 377 -17.58 -10.96 -10.54
CA LYS A 377 -17.36 -12.39 -10.47
C LYS A 377 -15.87 -12.73 -10.58
N PHE A 378 -15.37 -13.62 -9.72
CA PHE A 378 -13.98 -14.06 -9.80
C PHE A 378 -13.86 -15.36 -10.63
N ASP A 379 -12.73 -15.63 -11.28
CA ASP A 379 -11.50 -14.80 -11.33
C ASP A 379 -11.65 -13.54 -12.19
N SER A 380 -11.08 -12.42 -11.75
CA SER A 380 -11.09 -11.18 -12.54
C SER A 380 -9.77 -10.41 -12.47
N LYS A 381 -9.37 -9.83 -13.60
CA LYS A 381 -8.17 -9.00 -13.72
C LYS A 381 -8.50 -7.64 -14.34
N PHE A 382 -7.93 -6.59 -13.75
CA PHE A 382 -8.03 -5.21 -14.25
C PHE A 382 -6.65 -4.58 -14.39
N ALA A 383 -6.40 -3.97 -15.54
CA ALA A 383 -5.24 -3.10 -15.78
C ALA A 383 -5.27 -1.85 -14.89
N SER A 384 -4.18 -1.09 -14.91
CA SER A 384 -4.06 0.11 -14.09
C SER A 384 -5.05 1.20 -14.50
N PHE A 385 -5.55 1.96 -13.52
CA PHE A 385 -6.49 3.07 -13.71
C PHE A 385 -7.78 2.67 -14.45
N VAL A 386 -8.24 1.43 -14.32
CA VAL A 386 -9.57 1.06 -14.79
C VAL A 386 -10.64 1.68 -13.87
N LEU A 387 -11.55 2.44 -14.49
CA LEU A 387 -12.81 2.87 -13.89
C LEU A 387 -13.89 1.87 -14.28
N ALA A 388 -14.41 1.12 -13.32
CA ALA A 388 -15.59 0.30 -13.56
C ALA A 388 -16.83 1.11 -13.19
N SER A 389 -17.73 1.33 -14.15
CA SER A 389 -19.00 1.99 -13.87
C SER A 389 -19.88 1.16 -12.93
N LYS A 390 -20.87 1.82 -12.34
CA LYS A 390 -21.89 1.17 -11.50
C LYS A 390 -22.54 0.00 -12.24
N GLY A 391 -22.65 -1.13 -11.57
CA GLY A 391 -23.41 -2.29 -12.05
C GLY A 391 -22.78 -3.63 -11.67
N SER A 392 -23.53 -4.70 -11.96
CA SER A 392 -23.13 -6.08 -11.66
C SER A 392 -22.44 -6.73 -12.85
N TYR A 393 -21.21 -7.21 -12.63
CA TYR A 393 -20.39 -7.85 -13.64
C TYR A 393 -20.40 -9.37 -13.42
N VAL A 394 -21.46 -10.00 -13.94
CA VAL A 394 -21.84 -11.39 -13.66
C VAL A 394 -20.92 -12.46 -14.27
N ASN A 395 -19.93 -12.07 -15.07
CA ASN A 395 -18.95 -12.98 -15.67
C ASN A 395 -17.52 -12.52 -15.34
N GLU A 396 -16.61 -13.48 -15.28
CA GLU A 396 -15.17 -13.30 -15.11
C GLU A 396 -14.61 -12.31 -16.16
N LEU A 397 -13.81 -11.35 -15.71
CA LEU A 397 -13.27 -10.27 -16.53
C LEU A 397 -11.75 -10.34 -16.66
N ASN A 398 -11.25 -9.98 -17.83
CA ASN A 398 -9.82 -9.79 -18.07
C ASN A 398 -9.61 -8.50 -18.86
N ILE A 399 -9.67 -7.39 -18.14
CA ILE A 399 -9.57 -6.03 -18.71
C ILE A 399 -8.10 -5.66 -18.78
N THR A 400 -7.56 -5.61 -19.99
CA THR A 400 -6.14 -5.33 -20.26
C THR A 400 -5.88 -3.92 -20.81
N TYR A 401 -6.93 -3.08 -20.84
CA TYR A 401 -6.88 -1.69 -21.28
C TYR A 401 -6.67 -0.76 -20.07
N PRO A 402 -5.48 -0.19 -19.85
CA PRO A 402 -5.26 0.72 -18.74
C PRO A 402 -5.96 2.05 -19.01
N PHE A 403 -6.20 2.84 -17.97
CA PHE A 403 -6.88 4.14 -18.09
C PHE A 403 -8.24 4.07 -18.80
N SER A 404 -8.94 2.93 -18.73
CA SER A 404 -10.19 2.70 -19.44
C SER A 404 -11.41 2.86 -18.55
N LEU A 405 -12.56 3.10 -19.19
CA LEU A 405 -13.88 2.91 -18.58
C LEU A 405 -14.40 1.55 -19.00
N VAL A 406 -14.88 0.78 -18.03
CA VAL A 406 -15.58 -0.49 -18.24
C VAL A 406 -17.02 -0.34 -17.76
N ALA A 407 -17.98 -0.78 -18.55
CA ALA A 407 -19.39 -0.76 -18.21
C ALA A 407 -20.08 -2.09 -18.55
N PRO A 408 -21.02 -2.57 -17.72
CA PRO A 408 -21.82 -3.72 -18.08
C PRO A 408 -22.87 -3.29 -19.10
N SER A 409 -23.19 -4.16 -20.05
CA SER A 409 -24.32 -4.00 -20.96
C SER A 409 -25.44 -4.95 -20.57
N TYR A 410 -26.66 -4.41 -20.49
CA TYR A 410 -27.86 -5.20 -20.20
C TYR A 410 -28.56 -5.69 -21.47
N GLU A 411 -28.13 -5.23 -22.65
CA GLU A 411 -28.76 -5.56 -23.93
C GLU A 411 -28.07 -6.74 -24.63
N ASP A 412 -26.74 -6.74 -24.65
CA ASP A 412 -25.92 -7.69 -25.43
C ASP A 412 -25.08 -8.65 -24.56
N CYS A 413 -25.24 -8.58 -23.24
CA CYS A 413 -24.49 -9.37 -22.24
C CYS A 413 -22.96 -9.19 -22.24
N THR A 414 -22.42 -8.29 -23.07
CA THR A 414 -20.99 -7.97 -23.12
C THR A 414 -20.61 -6.93 -22.07
N VAL A 415 -19.30 -6.70 -21.90
CA VAL A 415 -18.80 -5.46 -21.29
C VAL A 415 -18.44 -4.45 -22.38
N HIS A 416 -18.77 -3.20 -22.16
CA HIS A 416 -18.39 -2.09 -23.04
C HIS A 416 -17.15 -1.41 -22.46
N ILE A 417 -16.13 -1.20 -23.31
CA ILE A 417 -14.85 -0.62 -22.89
C ILE A 417 -14.55 0.60 -23.74
N ILE A 418 -14.22 1.72 -23.08
CA ILE A 418 -13.60 2.88 -23.73
C ILE A 418 -12.12 2.91 -23.30
N PRO A 419 -11.17 2.55 -24.18
CA PRO A 419 -9.74 2.67 -23.90
C PRO A 419 -9.35 4.15 -23.80
N ALA A 420 -8.31 4.47 -23.04
CA ALA A 420 -7.84 5.84 -22.81
C ALA A 420 -8.94 6.80 -22.31
N TYR A 421 -9.99 6.29 -21.65
CA TYR A 421 -11.13 7.07 -21.17
C TYR A 421 -10.70 8.29 -20.37
N TRP A 422 -9.74 8.13 -19.44
CA TRP A 422 -9.30 9.27 -18.64
C TRP A 422 -8.68 10.37 -19.50
N PHE A 423 -7.87 10.01 -20.50
CA PHE A 423 -7.25 11.01 -21.38
C PHE A 423 -8.28 11.70 -22.28
N LEU A 424 -9.30 10.96 -22.72
CA LEU A 424 -10.37 11.47 -23.58
C LEU A 424 -11.41 12.33 -22.84
N HIS A 425 -11.68 12.03 -21.57
CA HIS A 425 -12.89 12.52 -20.89
C HIS A 425 -12.67 13.07 -19.49
N ASN A 426 -11.57 12.72 -18.81
CA ASN A 426 -11.36 13.11 -17.42
C ASN A 426 -9.87 13.22 -17.07
N MET A 427 -9.12 13.99 -17.87
CA MET A 427 -7.68 14.17 -17.69
C MET A 427 -7.36 14.81 -16.34
N PHE A 428 -8.24 15.71 -15.87
CA PHE A 428 -8.17 16.34 -14.55
C PHE A 428 -7.96 15.33 -13.41
N ALA A 429 -8.69 14.21 -13.40
CA ALA A 429 -8.58 13.24 -12.31
C ALA A 429 -7.19 12.58 -12.25
N ILE A 430 -6.57 12.31 -13.41
CA ILE A 430 -5.20 11.76 -13.49
C ILE A 430 -4.18 12.79 -13.00
N VAL A 431 -4.29 14.04 -13.46
CA VAL A 431 -3.42 15.15 -13.04
C VAL A 431 -3.53 15.36 -11.53
N ARG A 432 -4.76 15.46 -11.01
CA ARG A 432 -5.01 15.61 -9.57
C ARG A 432 -4.42 14.45 -8.77
N ASN A 433 -4.55 13.21 -9.25
CA ASN A 433 -4.01 12.04 -8.55
C ASN A 433 -2.48 12.09 -8.43
N LYS A 434 -1.76 12.55 -9.47
CA LYS A 434 -0.29 12.74 -9.44
C LYS A 434 0.15 13.58 -8.24
N TYR A 435 -0.43 14.77 -8.07
CA TYR A 435 -0.10 15.67 -6.96
C TYR A 435 -0.68 15.22 -5.62
N LYS A 436 -1.90 14.67 -5.62
CA LYS A 436 -2.63 14.23 -4.42
C LYS A 436 -1.86 13.15 -3.67
N PHE A 437 -1.39 12.09 -4.35
CA PHE A 437 -0.71 10.99 -3.66
C PHE A 437 0.67 11.40 -3.16
N GLN A 438 1.41 12.21 -3.93
CA GLN A 438 2.68 12.78 -3.47
C GLN A 438 2.49 13.63 -2.21
N ALA A 439 1.46 14.49 -2.17
CA ALA A 439 1.17 15.34 -1.00
C ALA A 439 0.67 14.55 0.23
N ARG A 440 0.06 13.38 0.00
CA ARG A 440 -0.46 12.47 1.04
C ARG A 440 0.59 11.54 1.62
N ASP A 441 1.77 11.41 1.02
CA ASP A 441 2.85 10.64 1.62
C ASP A 441 3.39 11.38 2.85
N LYS A 442 2.82 11.07 4.02
CA LYS A 442 3.20 11.68 5.31
C LYS A 442 4.11 10.78 6.16
N ARG A 443 4.62 9.68 5.59
CA ARG A 443 5.63 8.86 6.25
C ARG A 443 6.87 9.72 6.52
N PHE A 444 7.39 9.61 7.73
CA PHE A 444 8.67 10.24 8.08
C PHE A 444 9.81 9.41 7.47
N ILE A 445 9.77 8.09 7.66
CA ILE A 445 10.74 7.16 7.05
C ILE A 445 10.13 6.45 5.84
N LYS A 446 10.68 6.73 4.66
CA LYS A 446 10.26 6.14 3.38
C LYS A 446 11.12 4.90 3.03
N VAL A 447 10.85 3.78 3.70
CA VAL A 447 11.54 2.49 3.38
C VAL A 447 11.19 2.00 1.98
N GLN A 448 9.92 2.02 1.60
CA GLN A 448 9.53 1.67 0.24
C GLN A 448 9.39 2.92 -0.64
N HIS A 449 10.07 2.90 -1.78
CA HIS A 449 10.02 3.95 -2.80
C HIS A 449 8.78 3.77 -3.69
N ILE A 450 7.65 4.31 -3.24
CA ILE A 450 6.37 4.17 -3.93
C ILE A 450 6.30 5.10 -5.15
N GLU A 451 6.01 4.54 -6.32
CA GLU A 451 5.75 5.31 -7.53
C GLU A 451 4.33 5.90 -7.49
N THR A 452 4.25 7.23 -7.43
CA THR A 452 2.98 7.98 -7.39
C THR A 452 2.57 8.54 -8.75
N ASN A 453 3.46 8.64 -9.73
CA ASN A 453 3.13 9.16 -11.06
C ASN A 453 2.23 8.16 -11.79
N PRO A 454 1.01 8.54 -12.23
CA PRO A 454 0.13 7.66 -12.98
C PRO A 454 0.78 7.11 -14.26
N LEU A 455 1.65 7.90 -14.89
CA LEU A 455 2.39 7.50 -16.07
C LEU A 455 3.79 7.03 -15.66
N ALA A 456 3.94 5.73 -15.47
CA ALA A 456 5.21 5.09 -15.12
C ALA A 456 5.40 3.76 -15.87
N PRO A 457 6.60 3.16 -15.84
CA PRO A 457 6.93 1.99 -16.66
C PRO A 457 5.90 0.85 -16.67
N ASP A 458 5.30 0.54 -15.51
CA ASP A 458 4.27 -0.51 -15.37
C ASP A 458 2.97 -0.21 -16.13
N THR A 459 2.52 1.04 -16.12
CA THR A 459 1.34 1.49 -16.88
C THR A 459 1.67 1.70 -18.35
N VAL A 460 2.90 2.12 -18.66
CA VAL A 460 3.37 2.38 -20.01
C VAL A 460 3.47 1.08 -20.81
N GLN A 461 3.96 0.00 -20.21
CA GLN A 461 3.91 -1.32 -20.85
C GLN A 461 2.47 -1.80 -21.10
N GLU A 462 1.53 -1.53 -20.18
CA GLU A 462 0.10 -1.85 -20.38
C GLU A 462 -0.50 -1.02 -21.54
N ILE A 463 -0.06 0.23 -21.70
CA ILE A 463 -0.44 1.08 -22.83
C ILE A 463 0.12 0.51 -24.14
N ILE A 464 1.40 0.12 -24.19
CA ILE A 464 2.02 -0.50 -25.38
C ILE A 464 1.28 -1.78 -25.76
N PHE A 465 0.94 -2.63 -24.79
CA PHE A 465 0.12 -3.81 -25.01
C PHE A 465 -1.23 -3.45 -25.64
N SER A 466 -1.90 -2.43 -25.10
CA SER A 466 -3.20 -1.97 -25.62
C SER A 466 -3.11 -1.36 -27.01
N VAL A 467 -2.06 -0.61 -27.33
CA VAL A 467 -1.78 -0.09 -28.67
C VAL A 467 -1.70 -1.24 -29.68
N ASN A 468 -0.93 -2.29 -29.36
CA ASN A 468 -0.81 -3.46 -30.22
C ASN A 468 -2.14 -4.22 -30.34
N ARG A 469 -2.90 -4.36 -29.24
CA ARG A 469 -4.21 -5.02 -29.24
C ARG A 469 -5.22 -4.26 -30.11
N LEU A 470 -5.26 -2.94 -30.04
CA LEU A 470 -6.13 -2.11 -30.89
C LEU A 470 -5.77 -2.24 -32.37
N VAL A 471 -4.49 -2.33 -32.72
CA VAL A 471 -4.04 -2.61 -34.09
C VAL A 471 -4.50 -4.00 -34.54
N GLU A 472 -4.32 -5.03 -33.72
CA GLU A 472 -4.77 -6.40 -34.01
C GLU A 472 -6.29 -6.45 -34.24
N LEU A 473 -7.08 -5.86 -33.35
CA LEU A 473 -8.53 -5.84 -33.48
C LEU A 473 -8.99 -5.04 -34.70
N THR A 474 -8.32 -3.93 -35.01
CA THR A 474 -8.59 -3.14 -36.22
C THR A 474 -8.29 -3.95 -37.48
N SER A 475 -7.25 -4.77 -37.46
CA SER A 475 -6.91 -5.66 -38.58
C SER A 475 -8.02 -6.71 -38.85
N ARG A 476 -8.68 -7.19 -37.79
CA ARG A 476 -9.88 -8.04 -37.91
C ARG A 476 -11.06 -7.27 -38.47
N TYR A 477 -11.30 -6.05 -37.98
CA TYR A 477 -12.37 -5.17 -38.46
C TYR A 477 -12.26 -4.87 -39.97
N LEU A 478 -11.05 -4.57 -40.47
CA LEU A 478 -10.83 -4.32 -41.90
C LEU A 478 -11.10 -5.56 -42.77
N LYS A 479 -10.99 -6.77 -42.21
CA LYS A 479 -11.29 -8.04 -42.89
C LYS A 479 -12.74 -8.52 -42.75
N LEU A 480 -13.58 -7.82 -41.99
CA LEU A 480 -14.99 -8.21 -41.87
C LEU A 480 -15.70 -8.21 -43.23
N PRO A 481 -16.77 -8.99 -43.39
CA PRO A 481 -17.70 -8.82 -44.51
C PRO A 481 -18.20 -7.37 -44.62
N SER A 482 -18.55 -6.93 -45.84
CA SER A 482 -18.96 -5.54 -46.10
C SER A 482 -20.10 -5.08 -45.21
N ASP A 483 -21.13 -5.91 -45.04
CA ASP A 483 -22.31 -5.56 -44.23
C ASP A 483 -22.00 -5.48 -42.74
N ASP A 484 -21.17 -6.38 -42.21
CA ASP A 484 -20.82 -6.38 -40.78
C ASP A 484 -19.91 -5.21 -40.43
N CYS A 485 -18.94 -4.90 -41.29
CA CYS A 485 -18.11 -3.71 -41.14
C CYS A 485 -18.96 -2.42 -41.14
N ARG A 486 -19.95 -2.32 -42.04
CA ARG A 486 -20.89 -1.19 -42.06
C ARG A 486 -21.67 -1.08 -40.75
N LYS A 487 -22.21 -2.17 -40.21
CA LYS A 487 -22.89 -2.17 -38.89
C LYS A 487 -21.98 -1.72 -37.75
N MET A 488 -20.70 -2.07 -37.81
CA MET A 488 -19.72 -1.69 -36.80
C MET A 488 -19.15 -0.27 -36.98
N THR A 489 -19.44 0.38 -38.11
CA THR A 489 -19.00 1.75 -38.40
C THR A 489 -20.11 2.74 -38.04
N LYS A 490 -19.93 3.49 -36.95
CA LYS A 490 -20.91 4.48 -36.48
C LYS A 490 -20.82 5.79 -37.27
N GLU A 491 -19.60 6.25 -37.52
CA GLU A 491 -19.32 7.47 -38.27
C GLU A 491 -17.90 7.38 -38.84
N ASN A 492 -17.72 7.77 -40.10
CA ASN A 492 -16.40 7.79 -40.71
C ASN A 492 -16.26 9.02 -41.62
N SER A 493 -15.35 9.91 -41.23
CA SER A 493 -15.05 11.15 -41.98
C SER A 493 -14.47 10.86 -43.38
N TYR A 494 -13.85 9.69 -43.58
CA TYR A 494 -13.23 9.29 -44.84
C TYR A 494 -13.69 7.88 -45.27
N PRO A 495 -14.91 7.72 -45.81
CA PRO A 495 -15.44 6.41 -46.24
C PRO A 495 -14.61 5.73 -47.33
N GLU A 496 -14.10 6.49 -48.30
CA GLU A 496 -13.24 5.97 -49.38
C GLU A 496 -11.92 5.42 -48.85
N LEU A 497 -11.37 6.05 -47.81
CA LEU A 497 -10.16 5.59 -47.14
C LEU A 497 -10.37 4.23 -46.48
N LEU A 498 -11.51 4.04 -45.81
CA LEU A 498 -11.87 2.73 -45.24
C LEU A 498 -11.92 1.65 -46.32
N GLU A 499 -12.64 1.86 -47.41
CA GLU A 499 -12.73 0.85 -48.49
C GLU A 499 -11.35 0.56 -49.10
N LYS A 500 -10.50 1.57 -49.32
CA LYS A 500 -9.11 1.37 -49.75
C LYS A 500 -8.34 0.46 -48.79
N PHE A 501 -8.40 0.73 -47.49
CA PHE A 501 -7.69 -0.05 -46.47
C PHE A 501 -8.23 -1.47 -46.32
N ARG A 502 -9.52 -1.69 -46.60
CA ARG A 502 -10.12 -3.02 -46.62
C ARG A 502 -9.63 -3.85 -47.80
N GLU A 503 -9.53 -3.26 -49.00
CA GLU A 503 -8.94 -3.95 -50.16
C GLU A 503 -7.46 -4.28 -49.90
N LEU A 504 -6.70 -3.34 -49.33
CA LEU A 504 -5.33 -3.62 -48.89
C LEU A 504 -5.29 -4.78 -47.89
N ALA A 505 -6.15 -4.77 -46.87
CA ALA A 505 -6.22 -5.82 -45.85
C ALA A 505 -6.60 -7.20 -46.44
N LYS A 506 -7.47 -7.26 -47.45
CA LYS A 506 -7.79 -8.50 -48.19
C LYS A 506 -6.59 -9.02 -48.98
N SER A 507 -5.78 -8.12 -49.53
CA SER A 507 -4.56 -8.44 -50.29
C SER A 507 -3.31 -8.70 -49.44
N ALA A 508 -3.40 -8.57 -48.11
CA ALA A 508 -2.27 -8.74 -47.21
C ALA A 508 -1.67 -10.16 -47.30
N LYS A 509 -0.35 -10.24 -47.49
CA LYS A 509 0.37 -11.49 -47.75
C LYS A 509 0.58 -12.34 -46.49
N ASP A 510 0.65 -11.69 -45.33
CA ASP A 510 0.92 -12.31 -44.05
C ASP A 510 0.31 -11.47 -42.89
N SER A 511 0.42 -11.98 -41.67
CA SER A 511 -0.08 -11.28 -40.48
C SER A 511 0.65 -9.96 -40.21
N ALA A 512 1.95 -9.86 -40.52
CA ALA A 512 2.73 -8.65 -40.24
C ALA A 512 2.32 -7.48 -41.13
N SER A 513 2.18 -7.73 -42.43
CA SER A 513 1.65 -6.76 -43.40
C SER A 513 0.23 -6.33 -43.08
N LEU A 514 -0.63 -7.27 -42.64
CA LEU A 514 -1.98 -6.95 -42.20
C LEU A 514 -2.01 -6.03 -40.98
N LEU A 515 -1.15 -6.27 -39.99
CA LEU A 515 -1.04 -5.41 -38.81
C LEU A 515 -0.51 -4.02 -39.18
N GLN A 516 0.46 -3.94 -40.11
CA GLN A 516 0.95 -2.66 -40.61
C GLN A 516 -0.16 -1.87 -41.32
N ILE A 517 -0.96 -2.52 -42.17
CA ILE A 517 -2.12 -1.90 -42.84
C ILE A 517 -3.12 -1.35 -41.81
N ALA A 518 -3.41 -2.10 -40.75
CA ALA A 518 -4.30 -1.66 -39.69
C ALA A 518 -3.73 -0.47 -38.89
N LYS A 519 -2.41 -0.48 -38.62
CA LYS A 519 -1.69 0.63 -37.99
C LYS A 519 -1.78 1.89 -38.85
N ASP A 520 -1.54 1.77 -40.15
CA ASP A 520 -1.61 2.87 -41.11
C ASP A 520 -3.03 3.44 -41.22
N TYR A 521 -4.06 2.58 -41.21
CA TYR A 521 -5.46 3.01 -41.17
C TYR A 521 -5.76 3.85 -39.93
N LEU A 522 -5.31 3.42 -38.74
CA LEU A 522 -5.51 4.17 -37.50
C LEU A 522 -4.77 5.51 -37.50
N HIS A 523 -3.58 5.60 -38.13
CA HIS A 523 -2.85 6.85 -38.30
C HIS A 523 -3.53 7.81 -39.27
N GLN A 524 -4.05 7.31 -40.38
CA GLN A 524 -4.66 8.13 -41.42
C GLN A 524 -6.13 8.47 -41.15
N ASN A 525 -6.79 7.75 -40.23
CA ASN A 525 -8.20 7.95 -39.90
C ASN A 525 -8.47 8.08 -38.39
N PRO A 526 -7.81 9.03 -37.69
CA PRO A 526 -7.82 9.14 -36.23
C PRO A 526 -9.19 9.48 -35.61
N ASP A 527 -10.08 10.11 -36.40
CA ASP A 527 -11.37 10.59 -35.92
C ASP A 527 -12.53 9.63 -36.26
N SER A 528 -12.24 8.52 -36.94
CA SER A 528 -13.24 7.49 -37.26
C SER A 528 -13.89 6.89 -36.01
N LYS A 529 -15.20 6.69 -36.05
CA LYS A 529 -15.99 6.11 -34.96
C LYS A 529 -16.50 4.76 -35.42
N PHE A 530 -15.77 3.71 -35.06
CA PHE A 530 -16.18 2.33 -35.26
C PHE A 530 -16.11 1.56 -33.94
N LEU A 531 -16.71 0.38 -33.91
CA LEU A 531 -16.65 -0.56 -32.80
C LEU A 531 -15.66 -1.68 -33.12
N LEU A 532 -15.06 -2.26 -32.09
CA LEU A 532 -14.33 -3.52 -32.19
C LEU A 532 -14.90 -4.53 -31.21
N THR A 533 -14.70 -5.81 -31.50
CA THR A 533 -15.04 -6.91 -30.58
C THR A 533 -13.76 -7.51 -30.02
N ASP A 534 -13.66 -7.60 -28.69
CA ASP A 534 -12.55 -8.27 -28.01
C ASP A 534 -13.04 -9.50 -27.24
N ASP A 535 -12.75 -10.68 -27.79
CA ASP A 535 -13.13 -11.97 -27.25
C ASP A 535 -12.46 -12.32 -25.91
N ARG A 536 -11.44 -11.56 -25.48
CA ARG A 536 -10.60 -11.87 -24.30
C ARG A 536 -11.01 -11.15 -23.02
N CYS A 537 -11.92 -10.18 -23.09
CA CYS A 537 -12.20 -9.27 -21.98
C CYS A 537 -13.23 -9.76 -20.97
N GLN A 538 -14.13 -10.65 -21.38
CA GLN A 538 -15.16 -11.23 -20.53
C GLN A 538 -15.42 -12.65 -20.99
N LYS A 539 -15.58 -13.58 -20.04
CA LYS A 539 -15.94 -14.96 -20.35
C LYS A 539 -17.26 -15.04 -21.12
N LYS A 540 -17.30 -15.90 -22.13
CA LYS A 540 -18.44 -16.17 -23.06
C LYS A 540 -18.77 -15.06 -24.06
N PHE A 541 -18.83 -13.80 -23.62
CA PHE A 541 -19.41 -12.71 -24.43
C PHE A 541 -18.36 -11.74 -24.98
N GLY A 542 -17.16 -11.69 -24.39
CA GLY A 542 -16.15 -10.71 -24.78
C GLY A 542 -16.57 -9.27 -24.47
N ALA A 543 -15.97 -8.32 -25.16
CA ALA A 543 -16.25 -6.89 -25.00
C ALA A 543 -16.51 -6.20 -26.33
N ILE A 544 -17.30 -5.13 -26.27
CA ILE A 544 -17.39 -4.13 -27.33
C ILE A 544 -16.47 -2.96 -26.97
N ILE A 545 -15.49 -2.70 -27.83
CA ILE A 545 -14.56 -1.59 -27.68
C ILE A 545 -15.11 -0.39 -28.43
N TYR A 546 -15.33 0.70 -27.70
CA TYR A 546 -15.78 1.98 -28.20
C TYR A 546 -14.59 2.91 -28.40
N LYS A 547 -14.66 3.79 -29.40
CA LYS A 547 -13.63 4.80 -29.70
C LYS A 547 -12.20 4.23 -29.87
N PRO A 548 -12.01 3.12 -30.62
CA PRO A 548 -10.70 2.49 -30.77
C PRO A 548 -9.67 3.41 -31.45
N ALA A 549 -10.05 4.18 -32.47
CA ALA A 549 -9.15 5.11 -33.15
C ALA A 549 -8.69 6.25 -32.24
N GLN A 550 -9.63 6.86 -31.50
CA GLN A 550 -9.34 7.94 -30.57
C GLN A 550 -8.50 7.43 -29.38
N GLY A 551 -8.83 6.26 -28.85
CA GLY A 551 -8.04 5.64 -27.78
C GLY A 551 -6.62 5.29 -28.22
N TYR A 552 -6.46 4.76 -29.44
CA TYR A 552 -5.15 4.50 -30.04
C TYR A 552 -4.32 5.80 -30.18
N LYS A 553 -4.94 6.88 -30.67
CA LYS A 553 -4.31 8.20 -30.79
C LYS A 553 -3.82 8.73 -29.44
N GLU A 554 -4.67 8.72 -28.43
CA GLU A 554 -4.32 9.25 -27.10
C GLU A 554 -3.27 8.40 -26.39
N TYR A 555 -3.31 7.07 -26.50
CA TYR A 555 -2.24 6.22 -25.99
C TYR A 555 -0.89 6.55 -26.62
N ARG A 556 -0.82 6.76 -27.94
CA ARG A 556 0.46 7.14 -28.59
C ARG A 556 0.97 8.49 -28.10
N ARG A 557 0.09 9.48 -27.90
CA ARG A 557 0.46 10.79 -27.34
C ARG A 557 1.03 10.67 -25.93
N VAL A 558 0.36 9.91 -25.08
CA VAL A 558 0.81 9.70 -23.70
C VAL A 558 2.12 8.91 -23.62
N LEU A 559 2.36 7.97 -24.53
CA LEU A 559 3.67 7.30 -24.64
C LEU A 559 4.79 8.28 -24.98
N LYS A 560 4.57 9.23 -25.88
CA LYS A 560 5.52 10.32 -26.17
C LYS A 560 5.73 11.22 -24.95
N TYR A 561 4.65 11.58 -24.26
CA TYR A 561 4.71 12.39 -23.03
C TYR A 561 5.58 11.72 -21.97
N PHE A 562 5.34 10.44 -21.67
CA PHE A 562 6.16 9.68 -20.72
C PHE A 562 7.63 9.65 -21.14
N ALA A 563 7.90 9.42 -22.43
CA ALA A 563 9.26 9.33 -22.93
C ALA A 563 10.00 10.67 -22.81
N ALA A 564 9.35 11.78 -23.17
CA ALA A 564 9.91 13.12 -23.03
C ALA A 564 10.11 13.51 -21.56
N GLU A 565 9.11 13.30 -20.69
CA GLU A 565 9.20 13.57 -19.24
C GLU A 565 10.37 12.80 -18.60
N SER A 566 10.53 11.52 -18.94
CA SER A 566 11.63 10.68 -18.45
C SER A 566 13.00 11.12 -18.96
N LEU A 567 13.10 11.56 -20.21
CA LEU A 567 14.35 12.10 -20.76
C LEU A 567 14.69 13.45 -20.13
N MET A 568 13.70 14.29 -19.84
CA MET A 568 13.90 15.54 -19.10
C MET A 568 14.42 15.26 -17.69
N GLU A 569 13.84 14.30 -16.96
CA GLU A 569 14.34 13.86 -15.65
C GLU A 569 15.81 13.37 -15.74
N TYR A 570 16.17 12.61 -16.77
CA TYR A 570 17.54 12.15 -16.99
C TYR A 570 18.52 13.32 -17.21
N VAL A 571 18.15 14.29 -18.05
CA VAL A 571 19.01 15.44 -18.35
C VAL A 571 19.17 16.33 -17.12
N LEU A 572 18.08 16.54 -16.36
CA LEU A 572 18.11 17.29 -15.09
C LEU A 572 18.97 16.58 -14.02
N LYS A 573 18.88 15.25 -13.89
CA LYS A 573 19.75 14.47 -12.99
C LYS A 573 21.24 14.65 -13.32
N ASN A 574 21.56 14.90 -14.59
CA ASN A 574 22.91 15.18 -15.08
C ASN A 574 23.26 16.69 -15.10
N ASN A 575 22.48 17.55 -14.43
CA ASN A 575 22.68 19.00 -14.34
C ASN A 575 22.74 19.71 -15.72
N ARG A 576 21.89 19.28 -16.66
CA ARG A 576 21.77 19.85 -18.00
C ARG A 576 20.31 20.25 -18.30
N GLU A 577 20.10 20.97 -19.39
CA GLU A 577 18.76 21.38 -19.87
C GLU A 577 18.36 20.78 -21.23
N SER A 578 19.32 20.22 -21.98
CA SER A 578 19.10 19.67 -23.32
C SER A 578 19.83 18.33 -23.49
N LEU A 579 19.29 17.45 -24.34
CA LEU A 579 19.99 16.28 -24.85
C LEU A 579 20.97 16.69 -25.95
N CYS A 580 22.12 16.03 -26.02
CA CYS A 580 23.03 16.07 -27.15
C CYS A 580 23.16 14.69 -27.81
N GLN A 581 23.73 14.62 -29.02
CA GLN A 581 23.84 13.36 -29.77
C GLN A 581 24.56 12.26 -28.98
N THR A 582 25.57 12.60 -28.17
CA THR A 582 26.31 11.61 -27.37
C THR A 582 25.48 11.00 -26.25
N ASP A 583 24.40 11.67 -25.81
CA ASP A 583 23.52 11.14 -24.74
C ASP A 583 22.82 9.86 -25.16
N PHE A 584 22.42 9.74 -26.43
CA PHE A 584 21.80 8.52 -26.91
C PHE A 584 22.78 7.35 -26.87
N SER A 585 24.05 7.57 -27.19
CA SER A 585 25.10 6.54 -27.06
C SER A 585 25.36 6.16 -25.60
N GLU A 586 25.31 7.10 -24.66
CA GLU A 586 25.43 6.78 -23.23
C GLU A 586 24.21 6.05 -22.70
N ILE A 587 23.00 6.48 -23.08
CA ILE A 587 21.75 5.82 -22.72
C ILE A 587 21.73 4.39 -23.28
N GLU A 588 22.23 4.15 -24.48
CA GLU A 588 22.31 2.82 -25.09
C GLU A 588 23.17 1.82 -24.31
N LYS A 589 24.16 2.29 -23.52
CA LYS A 589 24.97 1.43 -22.64
C LYS A 589 24.17 0.93 -21.43
N ILE A 590 23.10 1.63 -21.06
CA ILE A 590 22.22 1.20 -19.97
C ILE A 590 21.45 -0.05 -20.45
N PRO A 591 21.36 -1.11 -19.62
CA PRO A 591 20.54 -2.27 -19.96
C PRO A 591 19.09 -1.88 -20.27
N LEU A 592 18.57 -2.40 -21.37
CA LEU A 592 17.18 -2.18 -21.76
C LEU A 592 16.27 -3.15 -21.00
N TYR A 593 15.39 -2.59 -20.17
CA TYR A 593 14.32 -3.32 -19.50
C TYR A 593 12.98 -2.98 -20.12
N THR A 594 12.26 -3.99 -20.63
CA THR A 594 10.97 -3.81 -21.30
C THR A 594 9.78 -4.34 -20.51
N LYS A 595 10.06 -5.07 -19.43
CA LYS A 595 9.05 -5.63 -18.52
C LYS A 595 9.32 -5.16 -17.10
N TRP A 596 8.26 -4.71 -16.46
CA TRP A 596 8.29 -4.06 -15.16
C TRP A 596 7.22 -4.65 -14.26
N TYR A 597 7.60 -4.91 -13.02
CA TYR A 597 6.69 -5.27 -11.95
C TYR A 597 6.43 -4.07 -11.05
N ASN A 598 5.16 -3.90 -10.67
CA ASN A 598 4.79 -3.14 -9.50
C ASN A 598 4.96 -4.06 -8.27
N VAL A 599 6.10 -3.93 -7.59
CA VAL A 599 6.50 -4.73 -6.43
C VAL A 599 6.08 -3.96 -5.17
N GLY A 600 4.81 -4.08 -4.79
CA GLY A 600 4.27 -3.45 -3.58
C GLY A 600 4.07 -1.94 -3.65
N GLY A 601 4.14 -1.33 -4.83
CA GLY A 601 4.13 0.13 -5.05
C GLY A 601 5.44 0.65 -5.64
N GLN A 602 6.53 -0.11 -5.57
CA GLN A 602 7.81 0.24 -6.18
C GLN A 602 7.97 -0.45 -7.53
N LEU A 603 8.43 0.28 -8.56
CA LEU A 603 8.59 -0.29 -9.90
C LEU A 603 9.99 -0.84 -10.10
N ILE A 604 10.08 -2.14 -10.40
CA ILE A 604 11.34 -2.86 -10.56
C ILE A 604 11.29 -3.67 -11.87
N PRO A 605 12.34 -3.63 -12.71
CA PRO A 605 12.43 -4.52 -13.88
C PRO A 605 12.29 -6.00 -13.52
N GLU A 606 11.63 -6.79 -14.37
CA GLU A 606 11.47 -8.25 -14.18
C GLU A 606 12.83 -8.92 -13.96
N GLU A 607 13.82 -8.59 -14.78
CA GLU A 607 15.16 -9.17 -14.74
C GLU A 607 15.92 -8.84 -13.44
N LYS A 608 15.60 -7.71 -12.80
CA LYS A 608 16.15 -7.35 -11.48
C LYS A 608 15.46 -8.14 -10.36
N VAL A 609 14.16 -8.38 -10.47
CA VAL A 609 13.43 -9.26 -9.54
C VAL A 609 13.96 -10.69 -9.63
N GLU A 610 14.17 -11.21 -10.83
CA GLU A 610 14.80 -12.51 -11.04
C GLU A 610 16.22 -12.55 -10.47
N GLY A 611 17.01 -11.50 -10.68
CA GLY A 611 18.35 -11.37 -10.09
C GLY A 611 18.34 -11.33 -8.55
N LEU A 612 17.30 -10.75 -7.93
CA LEU A 612 17.09 -10.83 -6.47
C LEU A 612 16.81 -12.27 -6.04
N PHE A 613 15.94 -13.00 -6.75
CA PHE A 613 15.63 -14.39 -6.44
C PHE A 613 16.87 -15.28 -6.50
N GLU A 614 17.70 -15.13 -7.53
CA GLU A 614 18.97 -15.87 -7.62
C GLU A 614 19.92 -15.55 -6.46
N LYS A 615 20.00 -14.29 -6.02
CA LYS A 615 20.81 -13.90 -4.84
C LYS A 615 20.28 -14.49 -3.53
N ILE A 616 18.96 -14.60 -3.37
CA ILE A 616 18.32 -15.19 -2.19
C ILE A 616 18.57 -16.71 -2.16
N LYS A 617 18.39 -17.39 -3.30
CA LYS A 617 18.61 -18.84 -3.45
C LYS A 617 20.08 -19.20 -3.26
N SER A 618 21.00 -18.42 -3.83
CA SER A 618 22.46 -18.62 -3.68
C SER A 618 23.05 -18.18 -2.34
N HIS A 619 22.22 -17.80 -1.34
CA HIS A 619 22.68 -17.30 -0.03
C HIS A 619 23.59 -16.05 -0.10
N CYS A 620 23.55 -15.29 -1.21
CA CYS A 620 24.18 -13.97 -1.28
C CYS A 620 23.37 -12.93 -0.48
N ILE A 621 22.07 -13.16 -0.33
CA ILE A 621 21.15 -12.40 0.54
C ILE A 621 20.60 -13.37 1.59
N ASN A 622 20.75 -13.01 2.87
CA ASN A 622 20.48 -13.88 4.02
C ASN A 622 19.47 -13.31 5.03
N ASN A 623 19.04 -12.06 4.86
CA ASN A 623 17.98 -11.45 5.68
C ASN A 623 17.17 -10.41 4.90
N TRP A 624 16.03 -10.01 5.46
CA TRP A 624 15.13 -9.02 4.84
C TRP A 624 15.76 -7.63 4.73
N GLN A 625 16.66 -7.23 5.63
CA GLN A 625 17.36 -5.94 5.52
C GLN A 625 18.23 -5.86 4.25
N GLN A 626 18.86 -6.98 3.87
CA GLN A 626 19.60 -7.07 2.60
C GLN A 626 18.67 -7.09 1.37
N VAL A 627 17.46 -7.64 1.50
CA VAL A 627 16.41 -7.54 0.45
C VAL A 627 15.99 -6.08 0.27
N HIS A 628 15.72 -5.36 1.36
CA HIS A 628 15.36 -3.94 1.30
C HIS A 628 16.49 -3.07 0.74
N ALA A 629 17.74 -3.35 1.11
CA ALA A 629 18.90 -2.68 0.52
C ALA A 629 19.02 -2.92 -1.00
N TYR A 630 18.58 -4.09 -1.50
CA TYR A 630 18.50 -4.37 -2.93
C TYR A 630 17.41 -3.53 -3.63
N TYR A 631 16.27 -3.32 -2.97
CA TYR A 631 15.23 -2.40 -3.46
C TYR A 631 15.74 -0.97 -3.55
N ASP A 632 16.51 -0.50 -2.57
CA ASP A 632 17.14 0.82 -2.59
C ASP A 632 18.15 0.96 -3.74
N ASP A 633 18.93 -0.09 -4.02
CA ASP A 633 19.86 -0.10 -5.15
C ASP A 633 19.15 -0.02 -6.51
N CYS A 634 18.01 -0.71 -6.66
CA CYS A 634 17.17 -0.58 -7.84
C CYS A 634 16.64 0.85 -8.00
N GLN A 635 16.23 1.49 -6.90
CA GLN A 635 15.72 2.87 -6.93
C GLN A 635 16.77 3.88 -7.42
N LYS A 636 18.04 3.73 -7.03
CA LYS A 636 19.13 4.65 -7.42
C LYS A 636 19.29 4.77 -8.94
N ASN A 637 19.01 3.68 -9.66
CA ASN A 637 19.15 3.55 -11.10
C ASN A 637 17.81 3.74 -11.86
N TYR A 638 16.72 4.06 -11.16
CA TYR A 638 15.38 4.09 -11.74
C TYR A 638 15.25 5.13 -12.87
N THR A 639 15.84 6.32 -12.70
CA THR A 639 15.85 7.38 -13.72
C THR A 639 16.57 6.94 -15.00
N GLU A 640 17.72 6.27 -14.86
CA GLU A 640 18.51 5.72 -15.97
C GLU A 640 17.72 4.65 -16.72
N TYR A 641 17.08 3.73 -16.00
CA TYR A 641 16.26 2.69 -16.61
C TYR A 641 15.05 3.27 -17.34
N LYS A 642 14.39 4.30 -16.77
CA LYS A 642 13.32 5.05 -17.45
C LYS A 642 13.81 5.72 -18.73
N ALA A 643 15.00 6.35 -18.72
CA ALA A 643 15.56 7.00 -19.89
C ALA A 643 15.82 6.00 -21.03
N ARG A 644 16.43 4.84 -20.71
CA ARG A 644 16.65 3.78 -21.70
C ARG A 644 15.34 3.22 -22.25
N TYR A 645 14.35 3.00 -21.38
CA TYR A 645 13.03 2.54 -21.80
C TYR A 645 12.31 3.58 -22.68
N SER A 646 12.51 4.87 -22.42
CA SER A 646 11.94 5.98 -23.19
C SER A 646 12.47 6.04 -24.62
N VAL A 647 13.78 5.85 -24.81
CA VAL A 647 14.38 5.72 -26.15
C VAL A 647 13.75 4.54 -26.89
N TYR A 648 13.63 3.37 -26.25
CA TYR A 648 12.97 2.20 -26.83
C TYR A 648 11.51 2.48 -27.25
N ILE A 649 10.75 3.20 -26.43
CA ILE A 649 9.35 3.56 -26.74
C ILE A 649 9.27 4.46 -27.97
N ILE A 650 10.13 5.47 -28.05
CA ILE A 650 10.18 6.37 -29.20
C ILE A 650 10.53 5.59 -30.47
N GLU A 651 11.56 4.72 -30.42
CA GLU A 651 11.91 3.84 -31.54
C GLU A 651 10.76 2.91 -31.95
N PHE A 652 10.03 2.35 -30.98
CA PHE A 652 8.85 1.53 -31.21
C PHE A 652 7.74 2.31 -31.93
N LEU A 653 7.44 3.54 -31.48
CA LEU A 653 6.36 4.37 -32.01
C LEU A 653 6.59 4.81 -33.47
N TYR A 654 7.85 5.08 -33.83
CA TYR A 654 8.26 5.53 -35.17
C TYR A 654 8.77 4.39 -36.05
N SER A 655 9.00 3.21 -35.48
CA SER A 655 9.52 2.03 -36.17
C SER A 655 10.85 2.30 -36.88
N LYS A 656 11.70 3.12 -36.26
CA LYS A 656 13.03 3.51 -36.74
C LYS A 656 13.95 3.87 -35.58
N LYS A 657 15.27 3.82 -35.79
CA LYS A 657 16.24 4.13 -34.74
C LYS A 657 16.29 5.61 -34.44
N ILE A 658 16.51 5.99 -33.17
CA ILE A 658 16.52 7.41 -32.79
C ILE A 658 17.64 8.21 -33.49
N THR A 659 18.72 7.51 -33.86
CA THR A 659 19.83 8.04 -34.68
C THR A 659 19.44 8.37 -36.13
N GLU A 660 18.30 7.87 -36.61
CA GLU A 660 17.75 8.11 -37.95
C GLU A 660 16.65 9.19 -37.94
N PHE A 661 16.43 9.85 -36.81
CA PHE A 661 15.38 10.87 -36.70
C PHE A 661 15.83 12.16 -37.38
N ASN A 662 14.90 12.79 -38.09
CA ASN A 662 15.06 14.12 -38.64
C ASN A 662 14.35 15.16 -37.76
N ALA A 663 14.54 16.45 -38.06
CA ALA A 663 13.92 17.55 -37.32
C ALA A 663 12.39 17.43 -37.21
N GLY A 664 11.71 16.92 -38.25
CA GLY A 664 10.27 16.72 -38.26
C GLY A 664 9.78 15.64 -37.29
N ASP A 665 10.61 14.64 -36.97
CA ASP A 665 10.27 13.62 -35.98
C ASP A 665 10.29 14.17 -34.57
N PHE A 666 11.34 14.91 -34.23
CA PHE A 666 11.46 15.59 -32.94
C PHE A 666 10.36 16.65 -32.77
N GLU A 667 10.08 17.43 -33.82
CA GLU A 667 8.96 18.38 -33.83
C GLU A 667 7.62 17.67 -33.57
N ASN A 668 7.39 16.50 -34.18
CA ASN A 668 6.17 15.72 -33.93
C ASN A 668 6.10 15.13 -32.50
N ILE A 669 7.22 14.90 -31.83
CA ILE A 669 7.24 14.57 -30.40
C ILE A 669 6.88 15.81 -29.60
N LEU A 670 7.58 16.93 -29.80
CA LEU A 670 7.37 18.19 -29.07
C LEU A 670 5.91 18.64 -29.14
N GLN A 671 5.30 18.61 -30.33
CA GLN A 671 3.91 19.00 -30.55
C GLN A 671 2.92 18.13 -29.76
N ASP A 672 3.06 16.80 -29.82
CA ASP A 672 2.15 15.90 -29.09
C ASP A 672 2.37 16.00 -27.57
N VAL A 673 3.61 16.16 -27.11
CA VAL A 673 3.93 16.29 -25.68
C VAL A 673 3.40 17.63 -25.13
N ALA A 674 3.61 18.73 -25.86
CA ALA A 674 3.05 20.03 -25.51
C ALA A 674 1.52 20.01 -25.52
N PHE A 675 0.91 19.34 -26.49
CA PHE A 675 -0.54 19.14 -26.53
C PHE A 675 -1.05 18.41 -25.29
N VAL A 676 -0.40 17.33 -24.86
CA VAL A 676 -0.79 16.59 -23.65
C VAL A 676 -0.65 17.48 -22.41
N ALA A 677 0.46 18.20 -22.26
CA ALA A 677 0.69 19.10 -21.13
C ALA A 677 -0.35 20.23 -21.06
N MET A 678 -0.69 20.85 -22.20
CA MET A 678 -1.74 21.88 -22.28
C MET A 678 -3.12 21.30 -22.02
N ASN A 679 -3.43 20.12 -22.56
CA ASN A 679 -4.70 19.45 -22.31
C ASN A 679 -4.90 19.10 -20.83
N MET A 680 -3.83 18.73 -20.12
CA MET A 680 -3.87 18.53 -18.66
C MET A 680 -4.30 19.80 -17.93
N LEU A 681 -3.79 20.97 -18.31
CA LEU A 681 -4.17 22.27 -17.74
C LEU A 681 -5.60 22.66 -18.14
N GLU A 682 -5.91 22.67 -19.44
CA GLU A 682 -7.21 23.09 -19.98
C GLU A 682 -8.36 22.21 -19.48
N SER A 683 -8.18 20.89 -19.47
CA SER A 683 -9.18 19.97 -18.91
C SER A 683 -9.41 20.19 -17.42
N SER A 684 -8.35 20.55 -16.67
CA SER A 684 -8.45 20.85 -15.24
C SER A 684 -9.24 22.14 -14.99
N ILE A 685 -8.97 23.18 -15.77
CA ILE A 685 -9.73 24.44 -15.73
C ILE A 685 -11.19 24.19 -16.11
N SER A 686 -11.45 23.53 -17.24
CA SER A 686 -12.81 23.29 -17.75
C SER A 686 -13.66 22.46 -16.78
N ILE A 687 -13.09 21.42 -16.16
CA ILE A 687 -13.82 20.60 -15.18
C ILE A 687 -14.11 21.41 -13.91
N ARG A 688 -13.18 22.25 -13.46
CA ARG A 688 -13.41 23.14 -12.32
C ARG A 688 -14.41 24.26 -12.61
N GLU A 689 -14.46 24.78 -13.83
CA GLU A 689 -15.48 25.77 -14.23
C GLU A 689 -16.89 25.20 -14.17
N LYS A 690 -17.07 23.91 -14.47
CA LYS A 690 -18.36 23.21 -14.35
C LYS A 690 -18.87 23.17 -12.91
N ASP A 691 -17.98 23.18 -11.91
CA ASP A 691 -18.38 23.23 -10.50
C ASP A 691 -19.22 24.49 -10.18
N PHE A 692 -19.07 25.56 -10.98
CA PHE A 692 -19.74 26.86 -10.81
C PHE A 692 -20.81 27.15 -11.87
N THR A 693 -20.68 26.58 -13.07
CA THR A 693 -21.54 26.88 -14.24
C THR A 693 -22.62 25.84 -14.51
N ASP A 694 -22.47 24.60 -14.02
CA ASP A 694 -23.48 23.55 -14.20
C ASP A 694 -24.73 23.86 -13.37
N TYR A 695 -25.90 23.87 -14.02
CA TYR A 695 -27.18 24.10 -13.37
C TYR A 695 -27.43 23.14 -12.19
N PHE A 696 -27.12 21.84 -12.34
CA PHE A 696 -27.32 20.85 -11.29
C PHE A 696 -26.34 21.02 -10.11
N ARG A 697 -25.27 21.80 -10.28
CA ARG A 697 -24.38 22.20 -9.18
C ARG A 697 -24.96 23.34 -8.35
N SER A 698 -25.89 24.14 -8.88
CA SER A 698 -26.48 25.27 -8.15
C SER A 698 -27.77 24.93 -7.38
N ILE A 699 -28.50 23.87 -7.75
CA ILE A 699 -29.87 23.61 -7.26
C ILE A 699 -30.00 23.38 -5.74
N THR A 700 -28.91 23.05 -5.04
CA THR A 700 -28.91 22.82 -3.59
C THR A 700 -28.58 24.07 -2.77
N PHE A 701 -28.27 25.19 -3.43
CA PHE A 701 -28.00 26.46 -2.78
C PHE A 701 -29.22 27.37 -2.85
N ARG A 702 -29.50 28.10 -1.77
CA ARG A 702 -30.59 29.07 -1.69
C ARG A 702 -30.36 30.27 -2.60
N ASN A 703 -29.10 30.67 -2.80
CA ASN A 703 -28.67 31.78 -3.65
C ASN A 703 -27.16 31.67 -4.00
N GLU A 704 -26.68 32.54 -4.88
CA GLU A 704 -25.26 32.58 -5.29
C GLU A 704 -24.31 32.99 -4.15
N GLU A 705 -24.77 33.76 -3.16
CA GLU A 705 -23.96 34.13 -1.99
C GLU A 705 -23.59 32.89 -1.15
N GLU A 706 -24.57 32.02 -0.86
CA GLU A 706 -24.34 30.75 -0.17
C GLU A 706 -23.44 29.83 -0.98
N LYS A 707 -23.66 29.74 -2.29
CA LYS A 707 -22.82 28.95 -3.19
C LYS A 707 -21.37 29.41 -3.18
N ASN A 708 -21.12 30.72 -3.29
CA ASN A 708 -19.77 31.28 -3.26
C ASN A 708 -19.12 31.14 -1.88
N ALA A 709 -19.90 31.27 -0.79
CA ALA A 709 -19.39 31.06 0.57
C ALA A 709 -18.99 29.59 0.82
N VAL A 710 -19.69 28.63 0.21
CA VAL A 710 -19.42 27.19 0.38
C VAL A 710 -18.34 26.68 -0.57
N LEU A 711 -18.39 27.06 -1.85
CA LEU A 711 -17.48 26.54 -2.88
C LEU A 711 -16.23 27.40 -3.07
N GLY A 712 -16.23 28.65 -2.58
CA GLY A 712 -15.22 29.65 -2.92
C GLY A 712 -15.39 30.19 -4.34
N THR A 713 -14.32 30.72 -4.93
CA THR A 713 -14.30 31.15 -6.33
C THR A 713 -13.22 30.42 -7.12
N LEU A 714 -13.41 30.28 -8.44
CA LEU A 714 -12.42 29.65 -9.32
C LEU A 714 -11.05 30.36 -9.29
N ARG A 715 -11.04 31.69 -9.09
CA ARG A 715 -9.81 32.50 -9.03
C ARG A 715 -8.96 32.19 -7.80
N ASP A 716 -9.55 31.59 -6.78
CA ASP A 716 -8.89 31.26 -5.53
C ASP A 716 -8.39 29.81 -5.50
N ASP A 717 -8.62 29.00 -6.55
CA ASP A 717 -8.14 27.62 -6.62
C ASP A 717 -6.60 27.58 -6.76
N GLU A 718 -5.93 27.33 -5.63
CA GLU A 718 -4.47 27.25 -5.50
C GLU A 718 -3.88 26.11 -6.36
N PHE A 719 -4.64 25.02 -6.56
CA PHE A 719 -4.19 23.90 -7.38
C PHE A 719 -4.08 24.31 -8.85
N LEU A 720 -5.06 25.05 -9.39
CA LEU A 720 -5.01 25.52 -10.78
C LEU A 720 -3.87 26.51 -11.03
N LYS A 721 -3.58 27.39 -10.06
CA LYS A 721 -2.45 28.33 -10.14
C LYS A 721 -1.10 27.59 -10.24
N LYS A 722 -0.86 26.66 -9.30
CA LYS A 722 0.34 25.82 -9.31
C LYS A 722 0.45 24.95 -10.55
N LEU A 723 -0.68 24.41 -11.02
CA LEU A 723 -0.70 23.61 -12.23
C LEU A 723 -0.28 24.45 -13.44
N LYS A 724 -0.81 25.67 -13.57
CA LYS A 724 -0.44 26.58 -14.65
C LYS A 724 1.07 26.87 -14.67
N GLU A 725 1.63 27.27 -13.53
CA GLU A 725 3.07 27.51 -13.37
C GLU A 725 3.89 26.25 -13.76
N SER A 726 3.49 25.08 -13.24
CA SER A 726 4.18 23.82 -13.56
C SER A 726 4.09 23.43 -15.04
N THR A 727 2.98 23.74 -15.72
CA THR A 727 2.80 23.48 -17.14
C THR A 727 3.67 24.43 -17.98
N GLU A 728 3.75 25.70 -17.62
CA GLU A 728 4.63 26.68 -18.27
C GLU A 728 6.10 26.27 -18.14
N ASP A 729 6.55 25.90 -16.93
CA ASP A 729 7.90 25.41 -16.67
C ASP A 729 8.22 24.12 -17.45
N PHE A 730 7.26 23.20 -17.50
CA PHE A 730 7.40 21.96 -18.26
C PHE A 730 7.55 22.24 -19.76
N ILE A 731 6.73 23.11 -20.34
CA ILE A 731 6.81 23.47 -21.77
C ILE A 731 8.11 24.20 -22.08
N ASN A 732 8.56 25.11 -21.21
CA ASN A 732 9.85 25.79 -21.36
C ASN A 732 11.02 24.78 -21.37
N SER A 733 10.97 23.79 -20.49
CA SER A 733 11.98 22.73 -20.42
C SER A 733 11.90 21.78 -21.62
N LEU A 734 10.69 21.44 -22.07
CA LEU A 734 10.44 20.63 -23.26
C LEU A 734 11.02 21.28 -24.53
N ASN A 735 10.81 22.58 -24.71
CA ASN A 735 11.33 23.33 -25.85
C ASN A 735 12.86 23.34 -25.91
N LYS A 736 13.53 23.17 -24.78
CA LYS A 736 15.00 23.05 -24.70
C LYS A 736 15.49 21.62 -24.95
N LEU A 737 14.65 20.60 -24.75
CA LEU A 737 15.07 19.20 -24.67
C LEU A 737 15.84 18.72 -25.92
N PHE A 738 15.34 19.04 -27.13
CA PHE A 738 15.91 18.57 -28.39
C PHE A 738 16.64 19.67 -29.20
N VAL A 739 16.91 20.83 -28.62
CA VAL A 739 17.51 21.98 -29.36
C VAL A 739 18.85 21.64 -30.01
N LEU A 740 19.64 20.75 -29.40
CA LEU A 740 20.95 20.33 -29.91
C LEU A 740 20.88 19.11 -30.84
N MET A 741 19.68 18.70 -31.25
CA MET A 741 19.43 17.55 -32.15
C MET A 741 19.14 17.96 -33.60
N HIS A 742 19.15 19.27 -33.88
CA HIS A 742 18.93 19.85 -35.21
C HIS A 742 20.21 19.97 -36.03
#